data_AF-A0A1Y0RQB9-F1
#
_entry.id   AF-A0A1Y0RQB9-F1
#
_cell.length_a   1.000
_cell.length_b   1.000
_cell.length_c   1.000
_cell.angle_alpha   90.00
_cell.angle_beta   90.00
_cell.angle_gamma   90.00
#
_symmetry.space_group_name_H-M   'P 1'
#
loop_
_entity.id
_entity.type
_entity.pdbx_description
1 polymer ?
#
loop_
_entity_poly.entity_id
_entity_poly.type
_entity_poly.pdbx_seq_one_letter_code
_entity_poly.pdbx_strand_id
1 'polypeptide(L)'
;MGTLWMLPVQSLPLSISAPKLFAQQQSSQLSQEQLQKLAESITVKIISGEKGGSGILIQKEGQLYTVLTSQHILEVGKPNFIRTPDGQNYQAELVKEVNYYNKDLVLLQFRANGNYAVASLANSSTLKEGDKVFAAGFPFEEDSSESRQFVTKAGRISLLLERSLRGGYRIGYTNEIEKGMSGGPVLSSEGKVIGINGIHAQPLWGDPYVYEDGSQPNDALRDRMRRSSWGVPIETLAQLDPPMIPPEIPQARNTVTKATSSAPPLVTSLVNKIAKDITVLITWQNSHGSGVIVAKEGNTYYVLTAGHVARGKNDLKIVTADGQQYPVNTSTIKTWEGTDLALLQFTSNQTYQVATLADYDLENEDRVVFVSGTPASKEATIQPNRQFSVGVLYGGGIDRAKDSRSFAFGYELVYTNSTDKGMSGSPVLDSLGRVIGIHTAAEGEPTLIKQKTGEEREIQLGYSLGVPIRTFLALVQQEKSQLKFKKHTTVPPRLSDPQQDAIITSALNLESPGTNSDEFEWLSYGNKLLRSQKYEKAVDAFNKAIQIKPNFSQAWYARGRAQRLQQKYKEALESFNKATTYNPTYDPAWRELGDTLFALNRYDEARQVLEKVISLKPDEFMAYRGLCNVLGELGNYPKAIQACDQAIKINPQPLQYILRGELRISMGDTTEAIKDFNAALRLQPDNPFAYRQRGVARSSEENYQAALEDLNKALTLQPDNAYAYVDRGMIYALLGNRKAFTEDFDKALSLEPDSASIYNKRGTARHILQDDKGAIEDYTAAIRFAPESAYIYYKKLGDVRTAQKDLQAASENYSEAIRLEPNYAPAYVGRGIVQAMLGNQQGFTEDFDTAVRLQPENAWLYSYRGYARFLLKDNKGGIEDYNKAMSLFPQLSHLYYVFRGNSRQEQKDYQGAIADYNEAIRLKPDFALAYNNRGLVRVQEQGLAGASTPTKQSIRLNANIPTVLYLSPESVEKTQETQKDYEKAIADFTEAIRLKPDFALAYHNRGLARWYEKDNKGAMEDFKQAIRLKPDLAEAYNNEAFARLFQKN
;
A
#
# COMPACT_ATOMS: atom_id res chain seq x y z
N MET A 1 -72.64 8.80 19.55
CA MET A 1 -73.02 8.47 20.95
C MET A 1 -72.02 7.44 21.45
N GLY A 2 -71.32 7.51 22.57
CA GLY A 2 -71.20 8.46 23.68
C GLY A 2 -70.32 7.75 24.72
N THR A 3 -69.24 8.42 25.16
CA THR A 3 -68.64 8.40 26.51
C THR A 3 -68.40 7.08 27.29
N LEU A 4 -67.09 6.81 27.49
CA LEU A 4 -66.33 6.71 28.77
C LEU A 4 -66.61 5.62 29.86
N TRP A 5 -65.49 4.95 30.23
CA TRP A 5 -64.98 4.50 31.58
C TRP A 5 -65.67 3.25 32.20
N MET A 6 -65.02 2.32 32.92
CA MET A 6 -63.79 2.30 33.72
C MET A 6 -63.34 0.82 33.99
N LEU A 7 -62.02 0.60 34.10
CA LEU A 7 -61.17 -0.41 34.80
C LEU A 7 -61.81 -1.42 35.83
N PRO A 8 -61.09 -2.43 36.40
CA PRO A 8 -59.97 -3.29 35.92
C PRO A 8 -59.88 -4.73 36.56
N VAL A 9 -58.74 -5.41 36.33
CA VAL A 9 -58.03 -6.41 37.20
C VAL A 9 -58.35 -7.93 37.09
N GLN A 10 -57.37 -8.63 36.49
CA GLN A 10 -56.61 -9.85 36.88
C GLN A 10 -57.29 -11.17 37.35
N SER A 11 -56.79 -12.28 36.78
CA SER A 11 -56.05 -13.41 37.42
C SER A 11 -56.26 -14.72 36.59
N LEU A 12 -55.23 -15.27 35.92
CA LEU A 12 -54.31 -16.37 36.31
C LEU A 12 -55.01 -17.78 36.49
N PRO A 13 -54.30 -18.93 36.37
CA PRO A 13 -53.69 -19.56 35.18
C PRO A 13 -53.92 -21.11 35.13
N LEU A 14 -53.34 -21.83 34.14
CA LEU A 14 -52.76 -23.21 34.14
C LEU A 14 -53.01 -24.06 32.87
N SER A 15 -51.93 -24.14 32.08
CA SER A 15 -51.33 -25.26 31.30
C SER A 15 -52.12 -26.51 30.89
N ILE A 16 -52.04 -26.88 29.60
CA ILE A 16 -51.67 -28.25 29.09
C ILE A 16 -50.90 -28.11 27.75
N SER A 17 -49.99 -29.06 27.51
CA SER A 17 -48.91 -29.18 26.50
C SER A 17 -49.27 -29.41 25.01
N ALA A 18 -48.55 -28.67 24.12
CA ALA A 18 -47.81 -29.01 22.87
C ALA A 18 -48.45 -29.83 21.70
N PRO A 19 -48.14 -29.61 20.39
CA PRO A 19 -46.78 -29.34 19.85
C PRO A 19 -46.62 -28.40 18.61
N LYS A 20 -45.34 -28.05 18.37
CA LYS A 20 -44.67 -27.55 17.14
C LYS A 20 -45.31 -26.38 16.37
N LEU A 21 -44.72 -25.19 16.57
CA LEU A 21 -44.56 -24.19 15.52
C LEU A 21 -43.20 -23.49 15.66
N PHE A 22 -42.66 -23.07 14.52
CA PHE A 22 -41.57 -22.11 14.39
C PHE A 22 -41.64 -21.03 15.49
N ALA A 23 -40.59 -20.93 16.30
CA ALA A 23 -40.40 -19.79 17.19
C ALA A 23 -39.14 -19.05 16.76
N GLN A 24 -39.37 -17.87 16.16
CA GLN A 24 -38.48 -16.72 16.25
C GLN A 24 -37.87 -16.66 17.66
N GLN A 25 -36.56 -16.81 17.76
CA GLN A 25 -35.83 -16.25 18.89
C GLN A 25 -35.69 -14.75 18.62
N GLN A 26 -36.76 -14.02 18.89
CA GLN A 26 -36.71 -12.57 19.03
C GLN A 26 -36.03 -12.31 20.38
N SER A 27 -34.73 -12.03 20.39
CA SER A 27 -34.07 -11.60 21.63
C SER A 27 -34.63 -10.22 22.00
N SER A 28 -35.18 -10.13 23.21
CA SER A 28 -35.81 -8.90 23.72
C SER A 28 -34.73 -7.85 23.98
N GLN A 29 -34.58 -6.90 23.06
CA GLN A 29 -33.68 -5.75 23.26
C GLN A 29 -34.19 -4.89 24.43
N LEU A 30 -33.29 -4.50 25.33
CA LEU A 30 -33.60 -3.62 26.45
C LEU A 30 -33.69 -2.16 25.99
N SER A 31 -34.53 -1.36 26.65
CA SER A 31 -34.57 0.08 26.44
C SER A 31 -33.30 0.75 26.97
N GLN A 32 -33.00 1.97 26.50
CA GLN A 32 -31.83 2.72 26.95
C GLN A 32 -31.86 2.99 28.47
N GLU A 33 -33.04 3.25 29.04
CA GLU A 33 -33.21 3.44 30.49
C GLU A 33 -32.96 2.14 31.27
N GLN A 34 -33.42 1.00 30.74
CA GLN A 34 -33.16 -0.31 31.35
C GLN A 34 -31.67 -0.67 31.29
N LEU A 35 -31.00 -0.38 30.17
CA LEU A 35 -29.56 -0.58 30.01
C LEU A 35 -28.76 0.33 30.95
N GLN A 36 -29.19 1.58 31.14
CA GLN A 36 -28.56 2.49 32.09
C GLN A 36 -28.68 1.98 33.52
N LYS A 37 -29.89 1.64 33.99
CA LYS A 37 -30.10 1.08 35.34
C LYS A 37 -29.32 -0.21 35.57
N LEU A 38 -29.26 -1.07 34.55
CA LEU A 38 -28.45 -2.29 34.61
C LEU A 38 -26.97 -1.97 34.74
N ALA A 39 -26.45 -1.09 33.88
CA ALA A 39 -25.05 -0.68 33.89
C ALA A 39 -24.65 -0.04 35.23
N GLU A 40 -25.49 0.83 35.79
CA GLU A 40 -25.31 1.43 37.13
C GLU A 40 -25.21 0.37 38.22
N SER A 41 -26.05 -0.66 38.16
CA SER A 41 -26.12 -1.69 39.21
C SER A 41 -24.91 -2.64 39.26
N ILE A 42 -24.20 -2.81 38.14
CA ILE A 42 -23.08 -3.78 38.00
C ILE A 42 -21.71 -3.09 37.97
N THR A 43 -21.66 -1.76 37.88
CA THR A 43 -20.41 -1.00 37.75
C THR A 43 -20.03 -0.33 39.06
N VAL A 44 -18.77 -0.40 39.42
CA VAL A 44 -18.19 0.24 40.62
C VAL A 44 -17.12 1.26 40.23
N LYS A 45 -16.88 2.27 41.08
CA LYS A 45 -15.77 3.22 40.88
C LYS A 45 -14.53 2.67 41.60
N ILE A 46 -13.41 2.62 40.89
CA ILE A 46 -12.11 2.17 41.39
C ILE A 46 -11.25 3.37 41.72
N ILE A 47 -10.64 3.39 42.90
CA ILE A 47 -9.75 4.45 43.37
C ILE A 47 -8.42 3.80 43.79
N SER A 48 -7.31 4.19 43.18
CA SER A 48 -5.98 3.64 43.41
C SER A 48 -4.94 4.76 43.37
N GLY A 49 -4.61 5.29 44.55
CA GLY A 49 -3.74 6.47 44.66
C GLY A 49 -4.38 7.71 44.02
N GLU A 50 -3.65 8.35 43.09
CA GLU A 50 -4.17 9.47 42.29
C GLU A 50 -4.85 9.01 40.98
N LYS A 51 -4.78 7.70 40.70
CA LYS A 51 -5.47 7.08 39.57
C LYS A 51 -6.81 6.52 40.01
N GLY A 52 -7.67 6.30 39.02
CA GLY A 52 -8.96 5.68 39.24
C GLY A 52 -9.68 5.42 37.93
N GLY A 53 -10.67 4.55 38.01
CA GLY A 53 -11.50 4.24 36.87
C GLY A 53 -12.77 3.52 37.26
N SER A 54 -13.24 2.65 36.39
CA SER A 54 -14.47 1.86 36.57
C SER A 54 -14.14 0.38 36.70
N GLY A 55 -15.03 -0.41 37.30
CA GLY A 55 -14.89 -1.86 37.39
C GLY A 55 -16.25 -2.55 37.30
N ILE A 56 -16.25 -3.83 36.93
CA ILE A 56 -17.45 -4.63 36.69
C ILE A 56 -17.53 -5.71 37.76
N LEU A 57 -18.65 -5.81 38.48
CA LEU A 57 -18.92 -6.92 39.39
C LEU A 57 -19.20 -8.18 38.56
N ILE A 58 -18.32 -9.18 38.60
CA ILE A 58 -18.43 -10.39 37.75
C ILE A 58 -18.69 -11.69 38.52
N GLN A 59 -18.45 -11.71 39.83
CA GLN A 59 -18.70 -12.89 40.67
C GLN A 59 -18.96 -12.50 42.13
N LYS A 60 -19.76 -13.32 42.82
CA LYS A 60 -20.03 -13.21 44.26
C LYS A 60 -19.97 -14.59 44.92
N GLU A 61 -19.17 -14.72 45.97
CA GLU A 61 -19.05 -15.93 46.80
C GLU A 61 -19.24 -15.56 48.27
N GLY A 62 -20.45 -15.81 48.81
CA GLY A 62 -20.82 -15.34 50.14
C GLY A 62 -20.79 -13.81 50.23
N GLN A 63 -19.89 -13.26 51.04
CA GLN A 63 -19.66 -11.81 51.18
C GLN A 63 -18.51 -11.28 50.29
N LEU A 64 -17.80 -12.17 49.58
CA LEU A 64 -16.68 -11.80 48.72
C LEU A 64 -17.18 -11.47 47.32
N TYR A 65 -16.84 -10.30 46.80
CA TYR A 65 -17.14 -9.86 45.44
C TYR A 65 -15.84 -9.77 44.63
N THR A 66 -15.90 -10.23 43.38
CA THR A 66 -14.80 -10.10 42.41
C THR A 66 -15.15 -9.05 41.37
N VAL A 67 -14.22 -8.12 41.16
CA VAL A 67 -14.34 -6.98 40.26
C VAL A 67 -13.32 -7.09 39.15
N LEU A 68 -13.78 -6.99 37.92
CA LEU A 68 -12.94 -6.91 36.73
C LEU A 68 -12.73 -5.46 36.33
N THR A 69 -11.48 -5.08 36.09
CA THR A 69 -11.14 -3.73 35.63
C THR A 69 -9.89 -3.73 34.76
N SER A 70 -9.52 -2.59 34.19
CA SER A 70 -8.29 -2.42 33.41
C SER A 70 -7.08 -2.36 34.33
N GLN A 71 -5.95 -2.92 33.91
CA GLN A 71 -4.72 -2.92 34.71
C GLN A 71 -4.13 -1.51 34.82
N HIS A 72 -4.17 -0.72 33.74
CA HIS A 72 -3.53 0.59 33.68
C HIS A 72 -4.12 1.64 34.64
N ILE A 73 -5.33 1.41 35.18
CA ILE A 73 -5.98 2.32 36.13
C ILE A 73 -5.50 2.10 37.59
N LEU A 74 -4.70 1.07 37.85
CA LEU A 74 -4.13 0.82 39.18
C LEU A 74 -2.74 1.45 39.32
N GLU A 75 -2.44 1.97 40.50
CA GLU A 75 -1.13 2.52 40.85
C GLU A 75 -0.31 1.49 41.66
N VAL A 76 0.91 1.21 41.19
CA VAL A 76 1.78 0.19 41.80
C VAL A 76 2.16 0.60 43.23
N GLY A 77 1.88 -0.26 44.20
CA GLY A 77 2.24 -0.04 45.60
C GLY A 77 1.27 0.85 46.40
N LYS A 78 0.13 1.26 45.82
CA LYS A 78 -0.92 2.00 46.52
C LYS A 78 -2.10 1.08 46.90
N PRO A 79 -2.84 1.40 47.98
CA PRO A 79 -4.07 0.69 48.32
C PRO A 79 -5.16 0.96 47.28
N ASN A 80 -5.97 -0.07 46.99
CA ASN A 80 -7.11 0.03 46.07
C ASN A 80 -8.41 0.10 46.88
N PHE A 81 -9.32 0.98 46.48
CA PHE A 81 -10.65 1.11 47.05
C PHE A 81 -11.72 0.98 45.97
N ILE A 82 -12.83 0.35 46.34
CA ILE A 82 -14.00 0.17 45.51
C ILE A 82 -15.14 0.97 46.13
N ARG A 83 -15.69 1.92 45.37
CA ARG A 83 -16.95 2.60 45.71
C ARG A 83 -18.09 1.94 44.96
N THR A 84 -19.02 1.38 45.73
CA THR A 84 -20.19 0.64 45.23
C THR A 84 -21.33 1.58 44.84
N PRO A 85 -22.37 1.10 44.11
CA PRO A 85 -23.44 1.97 43.59
C PRO A 85 -24.25 2.71 44.66
N ASP A 86 -24.34 2.18 45.88
CA ASP A 86 -24.97 2.83 47.03
C ASP A 86 -24.06 3.88 47.72
N GLY A 87 -22.85 4.08 47.18
CA GLY A 87 -21.86 5.04 47.64
C GLY A 87 -20.90 4.51 48.71
N GLN A 88 -21.01 3.25 49.15
CA GLN A 88 -20.13 2.67 50.18
C GLN A 88 -18.73 2.37 49.64
N ASN A 89 -17.70 2.65 50.45
CA ASN A 89 -16.29 2.43 50.11
C ASN A 89 -15.76 1.18 50.81
N TYR A 90 -15.13 0.29 50.05
CA TYR A 90 -14.48 -0.93 50.54
C TYR A 90 -13.03 -0.96 50.11
N GLN A 91 -12.14 -1.39 51.01
CA GLN A 91 -10.77 -1.71 50.62
C GLN A 91 -10.76 -3.00 49.78
N ALA A 92 -10.00 -3.01 48.70
CA ALA A 92 -9.94 -4.10 47.76
C ALA A 92 -8.52 -4.63 47.61
N GLU A 93 -8.39 -5.95 47.46
CA GLU A 93 -7.13 -6.65 47.27
C GLU A 93 -7.00 -7.16 45.84
N LEU A 94 -5.77 -7.14 45.33
CA LEU A 94 -5.43 -7.70 44.03
C LEU A 94 -5.45 -9.23 44.08
N VAL A 95 -6.12 -9.88 43.13
CA VAL A 95 -6.04 -11.35 42.97
C VAL A 95 -4.70 -11.69 42.30
N LYS A 96 -3.76 -12.22 43.10
CA LYS A 96 -2.35 -12.45 42.69
C LYS A 96 -2.10 -13.78 41.97
N GLU A 97 -3.04 -14.72 42.06
CA GLU A 97 -2.89 -16.11 41.59
C GLU A 97 -3.32 -16.30 40.13
N VAL A 98 -3.61 -15.21 39.41
CA VAL A 98 -4.06 -15.23 38.02
C VAL A 98 -2.97 -14.69 37.09
N ASN A 99 -2.61 -15.47 36.07
CA ASN A 99 -1.76 -15.03 34.98
C ASN A 99 -2.60 -14.32 33.92
N TYR A 100 -2.37 -13.01 33.76
CA TYR A 100 -3.11 -12.17 32.83
C TYR A 100 -2.54 -12.15 31.41
N TYR A 101 -1.45 -12.86 31.11
CA TYR A 101 -0.84 -12.96 29.76
C TYR A 101 -0.65 -11.59 29.06
N ASN A 102 -0.24 -10.56 29.80
CA ASN A 102 -0.09 -9.17 29.34
C ASN A 102 -1.37 -8.51 28.78
N LYS A 103 -2.55 -9.04 29.11
CA LYS A 103 -3.84 -8.39 28.85
C LYS A 103 -3.99 -7.23 29.84
N ASP A 104 -4.60 -6.14 29.40
CA ASP A 104 -4.85 -4.95 30.21
C ASP A 104 -6.10 -5.17 31.08
N LEU A 105 -6.05 -6.21 31.89
CA LEU A 105 -7.11 -6.72 32.74
C LEU A 105 -6.54 -7.08 34.10
N VAL A 106 -7.32 -6.85 35.13
CA VAL A 106 -6.96 -7.21 36.49
C VAL A 106 -8.21 -7.47 37.32
N LEU A 107 -8.09 -8.39 38.29
CA LEU A 107 -9.15 -8.70 39.23
C LEU A 107 -8.85 -8.13 40.60
N LEU A 108 -9.85 -7.46 41.17
CA LEU A 108 -9.87 -7.01 42.55
C LEU A 108 -10.93 -7.78 43.33
N GLN A 109 -10.69 -8.00 44.62
CA GLN A 109 -11.65 -8.60 45.53
C GLN A 109 -11.90 -7.71 46.74
N PHE A 110 -13.16 -7.62 47.15
CA PHE A 110 -13.54 -6.93 48.39
C PHE A 110 -14.66 -7.69 49.09
N ARG A 111 -14.76 -7.50 50.41
CA ARG A 111 -15.85 -8.09 51.22
C ARG A 111 -16.88 -7.03 51.55
N ALA A 112 -18.15 -7.34 51.30
CA ALA A 112 -19.27 -6.47 51.62
C ALA A 112 -20.49 -7.26 52.09
N ASN A 113 -21.24 -6.65 53.02
CA ASN A 113 -22.51 -7.19 53.52
C ASN A 113 -23.70 -6.83 52.61
N GLY A 114 -23.54 -5.83 51.74
CA GLY A 114 -24.55 -5.44 50.75
C GLY A 114 -24.78 -6.53 49.70
N ASN A 115 -25.95 -6.53 49.05
CA ASN A 115 -26.28 -7.44 47.96
C ASN A 115 -26.24 -6.71 46.61
N TYR A 116 -25.07 -6.66 45.98
CA TYR A 116 -24.85 -5.98 44.71
C TYR A 116 -25.09 -6.91 43.52
N ALA A 117 -25.59 -6.36 42.41
CA ALA A 117 -25.83 -7.10 41.18
C ALA A 117 -24.50 -7.52 40.55
N VAL A 118 -24.50 -8.68 39.90
CA VAL A 118 -23.35 -9.23 39.17
C VAL A 118 -23.69 -9.29 37.69
N ALA A 119 -22.73 -8.94 36.84
CA ALA A 119 -22.89 -8.85 35.41
C ALA A 119 -23.22 -10.21 34.76
N SER A 120 -24.13 -10.18 33.78
CA SER A 120 -24.31 -11.28 32.83
C SER A 120 -23.35 -11.12 31.66
N LEU A 121 -22.62 -12.17 31.31
CA LEU A 121 -21.57 -12.13 30.28
C LEU A 121 -22.08 -12.76 28.97
N ALA A 122 -21.61 -12.26 27.82
CA ALA A 122 -21.93 -12.78 26.49
C ALA A 122 -20.72 -12.92 25.59
N ASN A 123 -20.75 -13.89 24.67
CA ASN A 123 -19.69 -14.09 23.70
C ASN A 123 -19.60 -12.93 22.71
N SER A 124 -18.41 -12.36 22.52
CA SER A 124 -18.18 -11.35 21.50
C SER A 124 -18.10 -11.94 20.07
N SER A 125 -17.98 -13.27 19.91
CA SER A 125 -17.86 -13.94 18.61
C SER A 125 -19.12 -13.85 17.73
N THR A 126 -20.26 -13.49 18.30
CA THR A 126 -21.51 -13.28 17.55
C THR A 126 -21.68 -11.83 17.10
N LEU A 127 -20.79 -10.93 17.53
CA LEU A 127 -20.84 -9.51 17.16
C LEU A 127 -20.52 -9.31 15.69
N LYS A 128 -21.13 -8.28 15.11
CA LYS A 128 -20.86 -7.79 13.77
C LYS A 128 -20.69 -6.28 13.81
N GLU A 129 -19.90 -5.75 12.88
CA GLU A 129 -19.84 -4.30 12.66
C GLU A 129 -21.26 -3.75 12.41
N GLY A 130 -21.60 -2.65 13.10
CA GLY A 130 -22.93 -2.04 13.09
C GLY A 130 -23.85 -2.42 14.27
N ASP A 131 -23.54 -3.49 15.01
CA ASP A 131 -24.31 -3.90 16.19
C ASP A 131 -24.35 -2.80 17.25
N LYS A 132 -25.51 -2.59 17.88
CA LYS A 132 -25.69 -1.56 18.92
C LYS A 132 -24.99 -1.98 20.20
N VAL A 133 -24.20 -1.09 20.77
CA VAL A 133 -23.50 -1.30 22.04
C VAL A 133 -23.58 -0.08 22.94
N PHE A 134 -23.50 -0.32 24.24
CA PHE A 134 -23.59 0.70 25.28
C PHE A 134 -22.37 0.58 26.19
N ALA A 135 -21.59 1.66 26.29
CA ALA A 135 -20.43 1.70 27.17
C ALA A 135 -20.78 2.54 28.40
N ALA A 136 -20.30 2.13 29.57
CA ALA A 136 -20.61 2.80 30.83
C ALA A 136 -19.40 2.91 31.75
N GLY A 137 -19.40 3.92 32.62
CA GLY A 137 -18.32 4.14 33.57
C GLY A 137 -18.41 5.49 34.29
N PHE A 138 -17.42 5.75 35.13
CA PHE A 138 -17.27 6.98 35.92
C PHE A 138 -16.20 7.89 35.30
N PRO A 139 -16.55 9.06 34.74
CA PRO A 139 -15.56 10.02 34.27
C PRO A 139 -14.65 10.55 35.40
N PHE A 140 -13.47 11.02 35.01
CA PHE A 140 -12.47 11.65 35.88
C PHE A 140 -12.94 13.06 36.30
N GLU A 141 -12.65 13.44 37.55
CA GLU A 141 -13.03 14.72 38.17
C GLU A 141 -11.77 15.61 38.31
N GLU A 142 -11.76 16.80 37.70
CA GLU A 142 -10.63 17.76 37.76
C GLU A 142 -10.70 18.72 38.95
N ASP A 143 -11.90 19.00 39.48
CA ASP A 143 -12.15 19.92 40.60
C ASP A 143 -12.91 19.23 41.75
N SER A 144 -12.49 19.45 42.99
CA SER A 144 -13.02 18.79 44.20
C SER A 144 -14.41 19.27 44.65
N SER A 145 -15.08 20.12 43.87
CA SER A 145 -16.39 20.71 44.19
C SER A 145 -17.58 20.14 43.39
N GLU A 146 -17.35 19.35 42.33
CA GLU A 146 -18.42 18.69 41.56
C GLU A 146 -18.13 17.20 41.33
N SER A 147 -18.85 16.32 42.02
CA SER A 147 -18.79 14.88 41.74
C SER A 147 -19.46 14.58 40.40
N ARG A 148 -18.70 14.23 39.36
CA ARG A 148 -19.28 13.79 38.09
C ARG A 148 -19.96 12.44 38.29
N GLN A 149 -21.24 12.36 37.91
CA GLN A 149 -22.06 11.17 38.07
C GLN A 149 -21.67 10.07 37.06
N PHE A 150 -22.15 8.85 37.31
CA PHE A 150 -22.04 7.72 36.38
C PHE A 150 -22.59 8.09 34.99
N VAL A 151 -21.91 7.67 33.92
CA VAL A 151 -22.29 7.99 32.55
C VAL A 151 -22.45 6.72 31.72
N THR A 152 -23.48 6.73 30.86
CA THR A 152 -23.63 5.76 29.78
C THR A 152 -23.57 6.47 28.43
N LYS A 153 -22.94 5.81 27.46
CA LYS A 153 -22.83 6.29 26.08
C LYS A 153 -23.34 5.20 25.16
N ALA A 154 -24.24 5.54 24.26
CA ALA A 154 -24.71 4.64 23.22
C ALA A 154 -23.83 4.73 21.98
N GLY A 155 -23.70 3.64 21.24
CA GLY A 155 -22.89 3.59 20.03
C GLY A 155 -23.06 2.27 19.31
N ARG A 156 -22.11 1.96 18.42
CA ARG A 156 -22.12 0.75 17.61
C ARG A 156 -20.73 0.16 17.49
N ILE A 157 -20.64 -1.14 17.25
CA ILE A 157 -19.39 -1.78 16.85
C ILE A 157 -18.94 -1.16 15.51
N SER A 158 -17.75 -0.56 15.50
CA SER A 158 -17.14 0.05 14.32
C SER A 158 -16.07 -0.84 13.69
N LEU A 159 -15.41 -1.67 14.50
CA LEU A 159 -14.33 -2.57 14.08
C LEU A 159 -14.31 -3.82 14.97
N LEU A 160 -14.09 -4.99 14.36
CA LEU A 160 -13.76 -6.22 15.09
C LEU A 160 -12.44 -6.74 14.55
N LEU A 161 -11.40 -6.74 15.39
CA LEU A 161 -10.08 -7.18 14.95
C LEU A 161 -9.94 -8.69 15.01
N GLU A 162 -9.42 -9.25 13.92
CA GLU A 162 -8.99 -10.65 13.87
C GLU A 162 -7.83 -10.89 14.85
N ARG A 163 -6.96 -9.89 15.03
CA ARG A 163 -5.79 -9.91 15.93
C ARG A 163 -5.98 -8.91 17.06
N SER A 164 -5.64 -9.32 18.28
CA SER A 164 -5.66 -8.41 19.44
C SER A 164 -4.60 -7.33 19.32
N LEU A 165 -4.96 -6.10 19.66
CA LEU A 165 -3.97 -5.08 20.05
C LEU A 165 -3.36 -5.46 21.40
N ARG A 166 -2.21 -4.87 21.72
CA ARG A 166 -1.57 -4.98 23.03
C ARG A 166 -2.56 -4.69 24.16
N GLY A 167 -2.55 -5.53 25.17
CA GLY A 167 -3.54 -5.47 26.24
C GLY A 167 -4.82 -6.24 25.95
N GLY A 168 -4.94 -6.92 24.80
CA GLY A 168 -6.07 -7.79 24.47
C GLY A 168 -7.23 -7.11 23.74
N TYR A 169 -7.08 -5.85 23.31
CA TYR A 169 -8.17 -5.10 22.71
C TYR A 169 -8.52 -5.62 21.31
N ARG A 170 -9.81 -5.86 21.07
CA ARG A 170 -10.30 -6.36 19.76
C ARG A 170 -11.62 -5.72 19.32
N ILE A 171 -12.38 -5.17 20.25
CA ILE A 171 -13.70 -4.62 19.98
C ILE A 171 -13.57 -3.11 19.85
N GLY A 172 -13.64 -2.60 18.62
CA GLY A 172 -13.72 -1.19 18.31
C GLY A 172 -15.18 -0.73 18.25
N TYR A 173 -15.51 0.37 18.93
CA TYR A 173 -16.86 0.93 18.94
C TYR A 173 -16.87 2.45 18.93
N THR A 174 -17.99 3.03 18.48
CA THR A 174 -18.14 4.48 18.26
C THR A 174 -18.49 5.28 19.51
N ASN A 175 -18.66 4.63 20.66
CA ASN A 175 -19.05 5.30 21.90
C ASN A 175 -17.93 6.27 22.34
N GLU A 176 -18.28 7.53 22.59
CA GLU A 176 -17.34 8.57 23.05
C GLU A 176 -17.03 8.38 24.54
N ILE A 177 -15.93 7.68 24.82
CA ILE A 177 -15.49 7.36 26.17
C ILE A 177 -14.66 8.50 26.75
N GLU A 178 -14.97 8.89 27.98
CA GLU A 178 -14.27 9.95 28.70
C GLU A 178 -13.15 9.39 29.58
N LYS A 179 -12.11 10.20 29.84
CA LYS A 179 -11.04 9.86 30.79
C LYS A 179 -11.67 9.45 32.13
N GLY A 180 -11.22 8.33 32.71
CA GLY A 180 -11.78 7.74 33.94
C GLY A 180 -12.79 6.60 33.71
N MET A 181 -13.41 6.49 32.53
CA MET A 181 -14.37 5.41 32.26
C MET A 181 -13.72 4.04 31.99
N SER A 182 -12.37 3.96 31.92
CA SER A 182 -11.63 2.72 31.69
C SER A 182 -11.92 1.67 32.76
N GLY A 183 -12.04 0.41 32.36
CA GLY A 183 -12.43 -0.72 33.19
C GLY A 183 -13.95 -0.93 33.33
N GLY A 184 -14.78 -0.07 32.75
CA GLY A 184 -16.24 -0.19 32.75
C GLY A 184 -16.80 -1.13 31.67
N PRO A 185 -18.09 -1.51 31.75
CA PRO A 185 -18.67 -2.51 30.84
C PRO A 185 -18.99 -1.93 29.46
N VAL A 186 -18.76 -2.74 28.43
CA VAL A 186 -19.38 -2.61 27.10
C VAL A 186 -20.50 -3.64 27.01
N LEU A 187 -21.73 -3.17 26.86
CA LEU A 187 -22.96 -3.96 26.87
C LEU A 187 -23.53 -4.11 25.46
N SER A 188 -24.03 -5.30 25.16
CA SER A 188 -24.91 -5.56 24.01
C SER A 188 -26.30 -4.95 24.22
N SER A 189 -27.12 -4.89 23.17
CA SER A 189 -28.53 -4.48 23.28
C SER A 189 -29.39 -5.36 24.20
N GLU A 190 -28.90 -6.55 24.58
CA GLU A 190 -29.54 -7.46 25.54
C GLU A 190 -29.11 -7.19 26.99
N GLY A 191 -28.21 -6.24 27.23
CA GLY A 191 -27.68 -5.93 28.56
C GLY A 191 -26.59 -6.89 29.05
N LYS A 192 -26.04 -7.74 28.18
CA LYS A 192 -24.91 -8.61 28.53
C LYS A 192 -23.58 -7.93 28.24
N VAL A 193 -22.61 -8.09 29.14
CA VAL A 193 -21.24 -7.59 28.99
C VAL A 193 -20.53 -8.41 27.91
N ILE A 194 -20.07 -7.73 26.88
CA ILE A 194 -19.34 -8.29 25.74
C ILE A 194 -17.86 -7.90 25.75
N GLY A 195 -17.50 -6.86 26.51
CA GLY A 195 -16.12 -6.43 26.66
C GLY A 195 -15.92 -5.41 27.77
N ILE A 196 -14.66 -5.08 28.01
CA ILE A 196 -14.21 -4.13 29.04
C ILE A 196 -13.57 -2.95 28.32
N ASN A 197 -14.11 -1.77 28.55
CA ASN A 197 -13.68 -0.53 27.91
C ASN A 197 -12.30 -0.09 28.42
N GLY A 198 -11.38 0.37 27.56
CA GLY A 198 -10.07 0.82 28.02
C GLY A 198 -9.36 1.90 27.18
N ILE A 199 -9.31 1.82 25.85
CA ILE A 199 -8.67 2.85 25.01
C ILE A 199 -9.76 3.77 24.45
N HIS A 200 -9.54 5.08 24.54
CA HIS A 200 -10.47 6.05 23.98
C HIS A 200 -10.22 6.31 22.49
N ALA A 201 -11.26 6.72 21.76
CA ALA A 201 -11.09 7.29 20.43
C ALA A 201 -10.16 8.52 20.49
N GLN A 202 -9.35 8.72 19.46
CA GLN A 202 -8.32 9.77 19.39
C GLN A 202 -7.39 9.79 20.62
N PRO A 203 -6.59 8.73 20.83
CA PRO A 203 -5.61 8.64 21.91
C PRO A 203 -4.73 9.90 21.95
N LEU A 204 -4.73 10.60 23.08
CA LEU A 204 -4.03 11.89 23.25
C LEU A 204 -2.52 11.67 23.47
N TRP A 205 -2.09 10.45 23.79
CA TRP A 205 -0.72 10.09 24.14
C TRP A 205 -0.36 8.69 23.63
N GLY A 206 0.77 8.58 22.92
CA GLY A 206 1.30 7.31 22.42
C GLY A 206 0.54 6.73 21.21
N ASP A 207 1.05 5.62 20.70
CA ASP A 207 0.42 4.84 19.63
C ASP A 207 -0.14 3.53 20.21
N PRO A 208 -1.45 3.47 20.52
CA PRO A 208 -2.04 2.26 21.08
C PRO A 208 -2.33 1.19 20.02
N TYR A 209 -2.12 1.48 18.73
CA TYR A 209 -2.48 0.60 17.62
C TYR A 209 -1.31 -0.29 17.24
N VAL A 210 -0.96 -1.19 18.16
CA VAL A 210 0.06 -2.22 17.94
C VAL A 210 -0.55 -3.57 18.31
N TYR A 211 -0.46 -4.56 17.42
CA TYR A 211 -0.94 -5.92 17.70
C TYR A 211 -0.11 -6.59 18.81
N GLU A 212 -0.62 -7.65 19.44
CA GLU A 212 0.07 -8.37 20.52
C GLU A 212 1.42 -8.96 20.10
N ASP A 213 1.55 -9.31 18.83
CA ASP A 213 2.81 -9.78 18.22
C ASP A 213 3.74 -8.63 17.77
N GLY A 214 3.38 -7.38 18.03
CA GLY A 214 4.17 -6.19 17.71
C GLY A 214 4.03 -5.68 16.29
N SER A 215 3.29 -6.37 15.42
CA SER A 215 3.02 -5.82 14.08
C SER A 215 2.07 -4.61 14.19
N GLN A 216 2.20 -3.69 13.26
CA GLN A 216 1.36 -2.50 13.20
C GLN A 216 0.28 -2.66 12.13
N PRO A 217 -0.93 -2.14 12.36
CA PRO A 217 -1.92 -1.97 11.32
C PRO A 217 -1.39 -0.95 10.30
N ASN A 218 -1.70 -1.18 9.02
CA ASN A 218 -1.40 -0.22 7.97
C ASN A 218 -2.11 1.12 8.23
N ASP A 219 -1.64 2.19 7.58
CA ASP A 219 -2.10 3.56 7.87
C ASP A 219 -3.62 3.74 7.68
N ALA A 220 -4.22 3.05 6.71
CA ALA A 220 -5.67 3.08 6.49
C ALA A 220 -6.46 2.45 7.65
N LEU A 221 -6.11 1.23 8.07
CA LEU A 221 -6.74 0.57 9.20
C LEU A 221 -6.49 1.37 10.49
N ARG A 222 -5.28 1.90 10.66
CA ARG A 222 -4.90 2.76 11.78
C ARG A 222 -5.74 4.04 11.85
N ASP A 223 -6.05 4.67 10.73
CA ASP A 223 -6.95 5.84 10.69
C ASP A 223 -8.39 5.48 11.04
N ARG A 224 -8.88 4.29 10.66
CA ARG A 224 -10.16 3.77 11.16
C ARG A 224 -10.12 3.49 12.66
N MET A 225 -9.01 2.93 13.15
CA MET A 225 -8.85 2.62 14.56
C MET A 225 -8.83 3.87 15.44
N ARG A 226 -8.26 4.97 14.95
CA ARG A 226 -8.26 6.30 15.62
C ARG A 226 -9.65 6.86 15.91
N ARG A 227 -10.66 6.48 15.11
CA ARG A 227 -12.05 6.92 15.29
C ARG A 227 -12.87 6.05 16.24
N SER A 228 -12.28 4.99 16.78
CA SER A 228 -12.96 4.01 17.62
C SER A 228 -12.37 4.01 19.02
N SER A 229 -13.24 3.90 20.04
CA SER A 229 -12.83 3.45 21.37
C SER A 229 -12.67 1.93 21.34
N TRP A 230 -11.84 1.38 22.23
CA TRP A 230 -11.49 -0.04 22.22
C TRP A 230 -11.74 -0.73 23.55
N GLY A 231 -12.29 -1.93 23.44
CA GLY A 231 -12.50 -2.84 24.56
C GLY A 231 -11.84 -4.21 24.38
N VAL A 232 -11.48 -4.79 25.51
CA VAL A 232 -10.99 -6.18 25.61
C VAL A 232 -12.21 -7.12 25.65
N PRO A 233 -12.32 -8.13 24.76
CA PRO A 233 -13.44 -9.05 24.78
C PRO A 233 -13.56 -9.83 26.10
N ILE A 234 -14.79 -10.07 26.55
CA ILE A 234 -15.04 -10.73 27.84
C ILE A 234 -14.56 -12.19 27.86
N GLU A 235 -14.54 -12.88 26.72
CA GLU A 235 -14.03 -14.25 26.60
C GLU A 235 -12.53 -14.38 26.87
N THR A 236 -11.80 -13.25 26.94
CA THR A 236 -10.41 -13.23 27.40
C THR A 236 -10.28 -13.83 28.81
N LEU A 237 -11.33 -13.75 29.64
CA LEU A 237 -11.37 -14.37 30.98
C LEU A 237 -11.27 -15.90 30.95
N ALA A 238 -11.73 -16.55 29.88
CA ALA A 238 -11.62 -18.01 29.70
C ALA A 238 -10.20 -18.44 29.30
N GLN A 239 -9.36 -17.48 28.88
CA GLN A 239 -7.98 -17.69 28.45
C GLN A 239 -6.96 -17.43 29.56
N LEU A 240 -7.41 -16.93 30.72
CA LEU A 240 -6.57 -16.73 31.89
C LEU A 240 -6.18 -18.06 32.54
N ASP A 241 -5.14 -18.05 33.36
CA ASP A 241 -4.71 -19.22 34.13
C ASP A 241 -4.66 -18.87 35.63
N PRO A 242 -5.55 -19.45 36.46
CA PRO A 242 -6.67 -20.31 36.08
C PRO A 242 -7.78 -19.56 35.31
N PRO A 243 -8.59 -20.25 34.47
CA PRO A 243 -9.68 -19.63 33.72
C PRO A 243 -10.79 -19.17 34.66
N MET A 244 -11.26 -17.94 34.47
CA MET A 244 -12.23 -17.30 35.38
C MET A 244 -13.69 -17.52 34.97
N ILE A 245 -13.94 -17.96 33.74
CA ILE A 245 -15.26 -18.34 33.23
C ILE A 245 -15.17 -19.66 32.47
N PRO A 246 -16.26 -20.45 32.36
CA PRO A 246 -16.23 -21.76 31.71
C PRO A 246 -15.80 -21.70 30.22
N PRO A 247 -15.01 -22.67 29.73
CA PRO A 247 -14.54 -22.72 28.34
C PRO A 247 -15.62 -23.06 27.30
N GLU A 248 -16.88 -23.28 27.72
CA GLU A 248 -18.02 -23.61 26.87
C GLU A 248 -18.57 -22.42 26.05
N ILE A 249 -17.99 -21.23 26.24
CA ILE A 249 -18.10 -20.11 25.28
C ILE A 249 -17.19 -20.44 24.09
N PRO A 250 -17.73 -20.73 22.88
CA PRO A 250 -16.93 -21.29 21.80
C PRO A 250 -15.76 -20.39 21.42
N GLN A 251 -14.55 -20.93 21.58
CA GLN A 251 -13.28 -20.27 21.29
C GLN A 251 -13.17 -19.93 19.80
N ALA A 252 -12.85 -18.67 19.49
CA ALA A 252 -12.51 -18.26 18.14
C ALA A 252 -11.22 -18.95 17.68
N ARG A 253 -11.35 -19.69 16.57
CA ARG A 253 -10.34 -20.32 15.71
C ARG A 253 -8.87 -20.23 16.17
N ASN A 254 -8.39 -21.38 16.64
CA ASN A 254 -7.01 -21.86 16.75
C ASN A 254 -5.90 -20.95 16.20
N THR A 255 -5.01 -20.53 17.09
CA THR A 255 -3.58 -20.37 16.78
C THR A 255 -2.75 -21.24 17.73
N VAL A 256 -2.06 -22.19 17.10
CA VAL A 256 -0.77 -22.79 17.46
C VAL A 256 -0.40 -22.78 18.94
N THR A 257 -0.56 -23.96 19.55
CA THR A 257 0.23 -24.37 20.72
C THR A 257 1.72 -24.38 20.34
N LYS A 258 2.53 -23.51 20.97
CA LYS A 258 3.76 -23.99 21.64
C LYS A 258 4.53 -22.95 22.45
N ALA A 259 5.14 -23.53 23.48
CA ALA A 259 6.38 -23.17 24.16
C ALA A 259 6.29 -22.04 25.20
N THR A 260 6.02 -22.50 26.43
CA THR A 260 6.69 -22.00 27.63
C THR A 260 8.15 -21.67 27.36
N SER A 261 8.56 -20.41 27.52
CA SER A 261 9.93 -20.09 27.94
C SER A 261 9.99 -18.75 28.68
N SER A 262 10.23 -18.87 29.98
CA SER A 262 11.04 -18.00 30.85
C SER A 262 11.76 -16.79 30.23
N ALA A 263 11.60 -15.66 30.91
CA ALA A 263 12.54 -14.56 31.19
C ALA A 263 13.50 -14.03 30.08
N PRO A 264 13.49 -12.70 29.80
CA PRO A 264 14.32 -12.01 28.78
C PRO A 264 15.87 -12.21 28.79
N PRO A 265 16.56 -12.55 29.90
CA PRO A 265 18.02 -12.76 29.90
C PRO A 265 18.52 -14.00 29.14
N LEU A 266 17.64 -14.96 28.82
CA LEU A 266 18.04 -16.25 28.24
C LEU A 266 18.35 -16.19 26.74
N VAL A 267 17.68 -15.34 25.95
CA VAL A 267 17.91 -15.27 24.49
C VAL A 267 19.30 -14.68 24.21
N THR A 268 19.62 -13.52 24.79
CA THR A 268 20.93 -12.86 24.60
C THR A 268 22.06 -13.75 25.06
N SER A 269 21.93 -14.43 26.20
CA SER A 269 22.97 -15.34 26.71
C SER A 269 23.13 -16.60 25.84
N LEU A 270 22.03 -17.18 25.35
CA LEU A 270 22.04 -18.31 24.42
C LEU A 270 22.73 -17.95 23.10
N VAL A 271 22.29 -16.87 22.45
CA VAL A 271 22.86 -16.43 21.17
C VAL A 271 24.32 -16.04 21.34
N ASN A 272 24.69 -15.37 22.44
CA ASN A 272 26.08 -15.02 22.73
C ASN A 272 26.98 -16.26 22.85
N LYS A 273 26.49 -17.34 23.49
CA LYS A 273 27.21 -18.61 23.59
C LYS A 273 27.41 -19.25 22.21
N ILE A 274 26.34 -19.39 21.43
CA ILE A 274 26.40 -19.94 20.07
C ILE A 274 27.39 -19.13 19.22
N ALA A 275 27.26 -17.81 19.26
CA ALA A 275 28.10 -16.88 18.51
C ALA A 275 29.58 -17.02 18.89
N LYS A 276 29.91 -17.19 20.17
CA LYS A 276 31.29 -17.44 20.63
C LYS A 276 31.87 -18.72 20.02
N ASP A 277 31.08 -19.80 19.95
CA ASP A 277 31.57 -21.11 19.52
C ASP A 277 31.77 -21.24 18.00
N ILE A 278 31.09 -20.41 17.20
CA ILE A 278 31.14 -20.46 15.72
C ILE A 278 32.00 -19.36 15.09
N THR A 279 32.28 -18.27 15.83
CA THR A 279 33.05 -17.13 15.31
C THR A 279 34.55 -17.41 15.44
N VAL A 280 35.31 -17.09 14.39
CA VAL A 280 36.77 -17.16 14.38
C VAL A 280 37.36 -15.79 14.05
N LEU A 281 38.59 -15.57 14.50
CA LEU A 281 39.41 -14.43 14.10
C LEU A 281 40.25 -14.84 12.88
N ILE A 282 40.34 -13.97 11.88
CA ILE A 282 41.18 -14.17 10.69
C ILE A 282 42.28 -13.12 10.75
N THR A 283 43.53 -13.53 10.86
CA THR A 283 44.68 -12.61 10.98
C THR A 283 45.57 -12.66 9.75
N TRP A 284 46.17 -11.52 9.41
CA TRP A 284 47.25 -11.38 8.43
C TRP A 284 48.13 -10.21 8.83
N GLN A 285 49.45 -10.34 8.72
CA GLN A 285 50.40 -9.29 9.12
C GLN A 285 50.04 -8.67 10.49
N ASN A 286 49.76 -7.36 10.52
CA ASN A 286 49.35 -6.57 11.69
C ASN A 286 47.86 -6.20 11.65
N SER A 287 47.04 -6.97 10.95
CA SER A 287 45.61 -6.71 10.78
C SER A 287 44.78 -7.98 10.93
N HIS A 288 43.47 -7.81 11.03
CA HIS A 288 42.57 -8.92 11.20
C HIS A 288 41.14 -8.60 10.76
N GLY A 289 40.36 -9.66 10.62
CA GLY A 289 38.94 -9.69 10.35
C GLY A 289 38.29 -10.80 11.17
N SER A 290 36.99 -10.99 11.01
CA SER A 290 36.23 -12.06 11.65
C SER A 290 35.74 -13.06 10.60
N GLY A 291 35.33 -14.25 11.03
CA GLY A 291 34.71 -15.25 10.14
C GLY A 291 33.81 -16.18 10.93
N VAL A 292 33.05 -17.01 10.23
CA VAL A 292 32.16 -18.02 10.83
C VAL A 292 32.38 -19.38 10.21
N ILE A 293 32.46 -20.42 11.06
CA ILE A 293 32.58 -21.81 10.60
C ILE A 293 31.22 -22.29 10.07
N VAL A 294 31.11 -22.51 8.76
CA VAL A 294 29.83 -22.82 8.08
C VAL A 294 29.68 -24.28 7.65
N ALA A 295 30.79 -25.01 7.48
CA ALA A 295 30.78 -26.42 7.11
C ALA A 295 32.04 -27.16 7.59
N LYS A 296 31.98 -28.49 7.56
CA LYS A 296 33.09 -29.41 7.85
C LYS A 296 33.00 -30.65 6.95
N GLU A 297 34.12 -31.05 6.35
CA GLU A 297 34.28 -32.33 5.64
C GLU A 297 35.58 -33.01 6.09
N GLY A 298 35.48 -34.22 6.66
CA GLY A 298 36.64 -34.87 7.27
C GLY A 298 37.24 -33.99 8.38
N ASN A 299 38.54 -33.66 8.28
CA ASN A 299 39.23 -32.74 9.20
C ASN A 299 39.30 -31.30 8.66
N THR A 300 38.70 -31.03 7.50
CA THR A 300 38.70 -29.71 6.85
C THR A 300 37.47 -28.91 7.28
N TYR A 301 37.69 -27.71 7.78
CA TYR A 301 36.69 -26.74 8.19
C TYR A 301 36.61 -25.61 7.18
N TYR A 302 35.39 -25.13 6.92
CA TYR A 302 35.11 -24.05 5.99
C TYR A 302 34.64 -22.81 6.75
N VAL A 303 35.30 -21.68 6.51
CA VAL A 303 35.02 -20.41 7.17
C VAL A 303 34.53 -19.39 6.15
N LEU A 304 33.34 -18.86 6.37
CA LEU A 304 32.77 -17.76 5.58
C LEU A 304 33.16 -16.42 6.22
N THR A 305 33.58 -15.46 5.40
CA THR A 305 33.98 -14.11 5.84
C THR A 305 33.70 -13.10 4.72
N ALA A 306 33.99 -11.82 4.98
CA ALA A 306 33.94 -10.77 3.99
C ALA A 306 35.06 -10.92 2.95
N GLY A 307 34.75 -10.65 1.67
CA GLY A 307 35.68 -10.81 0.55
C GLY A 307 36.97 -10.03 0.74
N HIS A 308 36.87 -8.76 1.14
CA HIS A 308 38.02 -7.89 1.42
C HIS A 308 38.89 -8.34 2.61
N VAL A 309 38.39 -9.21 3.50
CA VAL A 309 39.19 -9.82 4.57
C VAL A 309 40.17 -10.83 4.01
N ALA A 310 39.84 -11.54 2.93
CA ALA A 310 40.69 -12.61 2.38
C ALA A 310 41.40 -12.26 1.06
N ARG A 311 40.78 -11.45 0.19
CA ARG A 311 41.26 -11.19 -1.17
C ARG A 311 42.68 -10.60 -1.18
N GLY A 312 43.55 -11.22 -2.00
CA GLY A 312 44.92 -10.75 -2.26
C GLY A 312 45.93 -10.98 -1.13
N LYS A 313 45.60 -11.79 -0.12
CA LYS A 313 46.46 -12.03 1.05
C LYS A 313 47.05 -13.44 1.04
N ASN A 314 48.32 -13.54 1.42
CA ASN A 314 49.11 -14.77 1.30
C ASN A 314 49.44 -15.44 2.65
N ASP A 315 49.25 -14.74 3.78
CA ASP A 315 49.68 -15.13 5.13
C ASP A 315 48.52 -15.27 6.12
N LEU A 316 47.33 -15.65 5.62
CA LEU A 316 46.11 -15.76 6.42
C LEU A 316 46.19 -16.90 7.44
N LYS A 317 45.79 -16.60 8.69
CA LYS A 317 45.61 -17.58 9.76
C LYS A 317 44.21 -17.47 10.35
N ILE A 318 43.62 -18.61 10.69
CA ILE A 318 42.39 -18.69 11.46
C ILE A 318 42.76 -18.93 12.92
N VAL A 319 42.26 -18.09 13.82
CA VAL A 319 42.36 -18.25 15.26
C VAL A 319 40.99 -18.63 15.81
N THR A 320 40.88 -19.84 16.35
CA THR A 320 39.63 -20.40 16.87
C THR A 320 39.32 -19.90 18.29
N ALA A 321 38.11 -20.16 18.79
CA ALA A 321 37.63 -19.64 20.08
C ALA A 321 38.43 -20.11 21.32
N ASP A 322 39.18 -21.21 21.18
CA ASP A 322 40.15 -21.76 22.15
C ASP A 322 41.56 -21.15 22.03
N GLY A 323 41.76 -20.20 21.10
CA GLY A 323 43.02 -19.52 20.83
C GLY A 323 43.99 -20.27 19.90
N GLN A 324 43.61 -21.46 19.39
CA GLN A 324 44.46 -22.21 18.46
C GLN A 324 44.55 -21.53 17.10
N GLN A 325 45.74 -21.57 16.49
CA GLN A 325 45.99 -20.94 15.19
C GLN A 325 46.20 -21.98 14.10
N TYR A 326 45.53 -21.80 12.96
CA TYR A 326 45.63 -22.69 11.80
C TYR A 326 45.97 -21.87 10.55
N PRO A 327 46.94 -22.31 9.73
CA PRO A 327 47.21 -21.65 8.45
C PRO A 327 46.05 -21.88 7.49
N VAL A 328 45.73 -20.86 6.70
CA VAL A 328 44.74 -20.96 5.61
C VAL A 328 45.45 -21.34 4.32
N ASN A 329 44.93 -22.33 3.61
CA ASN A 329 45.41 -22.62 2.26
C ASN A 329 44.87 -21.55 1.29
N THR A 330 45.69 -20.55 0.98
CA THR A 330 45.28 -19.39 0.18
C THR A 330 44.93 -19.73 -1.27
N SER A 331 45.48 -20.83 -1.81
CA SER A 331 45.11 -21.34 -3.15
C SER A 331 43.67 -21.87 -3.23
N THR A 332 43.03 -22.12 -2.09
CA THR A 332 41.66 -22.66 -2.00
C THR A 332 40.63 -21.59 -1.64
N ILE A 333 41.06 -20.34 -1.47
CA ILE A 333 40.16 -19.22 -1.15
C ILE A 333 39.23 -19.01 -2.33
N LYS A 334 37.94 -19.03 -2.03
CA LYS A 334 36.89 -18.79 -3.02
C LYS A 334 36.23 -17.45 -2.78
N THR A 335 36.05 -16.67 -3.84
CA THR A 335 35.31 -15.40 -3.84
C THR A 335 34.32 -15.38 -4.98
N TRP A 336 33.22 -14.63 -4.83
CA TRP A 336 32.19 -14.53 -5.86
C TRP A 336 32.08 -13.09 -6.37
N GLU A 337 32.06 -12.93 -7.70
CA GLU A 337 31.87 -11.63 -8.34
C GLU A 337 30.51 -11.03 -7.95
N GLY A 338 30.44 -9.70 -7.82
CA GLY A 338 29.22 -9.01 -7.39
C GLY A 338 28.89 -9.14 -5.90
N THR A 339 29.68 -9.89 -5.12
CA THR A 339 29.53 -9.99 -3.66
C THR A 339 30.84 -9.75 -2.92
N ASP A 340 30.76 -9.31 -1.67
CA ASP A 340 31.91 -9.23 -0.77
C ASP A 340 31.96 -10.45 0.16
N LEU A 341 31.95 -11.65 -0.42
CA LEU A 341 32.09 -12.89 0.33
C LEU A 341 33.37 -13.64 -0.04
N ALA A 342 33.97 -14.28 0.95
CA ALA A 342 35.05 -15.24 0.78
C ALA A 342 34.83 -16.51 1.62
N LEU A 343 35.17 -17.66 1.07
CA LEU A 343 35.18 -18.95 1.76
C LEU A 343 36.61 -19.49 1.86
N LEU A 344 37.05 -19.71 3.10
CA LEU A 344 38.38 -20.14 3.48
C LEU A 344 38.34 -21.57 4.03
N GLN A 345 39.49 -22.24 4.03
CA GLN A 345 39.63 -23.59 4.55
C GLN A 345 40.80 -23.70 5.52
N PHE A 346 40.62 -24.45 6.60
CA PHE A 346 41.70 -24.91 7.48
C PHE A 346 41.48 -26.35 7.91
N THR A 347 42.54 -27.05 8.29
CA THR A 347 42.47 -28.43 8.77
C THR A 347 42.74 -28.48 10.27
N SER A 348 41.91 -29.20 11.02
CA SER A 348 42.14 -29.47 12.43
C SER A 348 41.61 -30.85 12.84
N ASN A 349 42.33 -31.49 13.75
CA ASN A 349 41.89 -32.72 14.42
C ASN A 349 40.98 -32.42 15.62
N GLN A 350 40.87 -31.15 16.04
CA GLN A 350 39.96 -30.72 17.08
C GLN A 350 38.54 -30.54 16.52
N THR A 351 37.54 -30.62 17.39
CA THR A 351 36.14 -30.45 17.00
C THR A 351 35.62 -29.06 17.34
N TYR A 352 35.38 -28.26 16.30
CA TYR A 352 34.73 -26.95 16.40
C TYR A 352 33.26 -27.00 15.99
N GLN A 353 32.46 -26.11 16.59
CA GLN A 353 31.04 -25.99 16.31
C GLN A 353 30.82 -25.42 14.91
N VAL A 354 29.98 -26.08 14.11
CA VAL A 354 29.53 -25.59 12.81
C VAL A 354 28.23 -24.81 12.98
N ALA A 355 28.15 -23.64 12.35
CA ALA A 355 26.99 -22.77 12.39
C ALA A 355 25.75 -23.38 11.73
N THR A 356 24.57 -23.01 12.23
CA THR A 356 23.30 -23.27 11.54
C THR A 356 22.98 -22.08 10.65
N LEU A 357 22.72 -22.32 9.36
CA LEU A 357 22.41 -21.29 8.37
C LEU A 357 20.90 -21.11 8.19
N ALA A 358 20.45 -19.87 8.11
CA ALA A 358 19.06 -19.50 7.91
C ALA A 358 18.69 -19.45 6.42
N ASP A 359 18.07 -20.50 5.92
CA ASP A 359 17.58 -20.61 4.54
C ASP A 359 16.09 -20.25 4.46
N TYR A 360 15.71 -19.06 4.93
CA TYR A 360 14.36 -18.46 4.81
C TYR A 360 14.45 -16.99 4.41
N ASP A 361 13.37 -16.46 3.82
CA ASP A 361 13.30 -15.05 3.47
C ASP A 361 13.14 -14.20 4.74
N LEU A 362 13.87 -13.10 4.79
CA LEU A 362 13.73 -12.11 5.85
C LEU A 362 12.64 -11.16 5.36
N GLU A 363 11.40 -11.54 5.62
CA GLU A 363 10.18 -10.77 5.33
C GLU A 363 10.36 -9.26 5.65
N ASN A 364 9.47 -8.40 5.13
CA ASN A 364 9.50 -6.93 5.35
C ASN A 364 9.12 -6.51 6.79
N GLU A 365 9.71 -7.13 7.82
CA GLU A 365 9.50 -6.81 9.22
C GLU A 365 10.81 -6.55 9.98
N ASP A 366 10.77 -5.61 10.91
CA ASP A 366 11.88 -5.31 11.82
C ASP A 366 12.10 -6.49 12.80
N ARG A 367 13.36 -6.94 12.94
CA ARG A 367 13.71 -8.10 13.78
C ARG A 367 14.98 -7.85 14.61
N VAL A 368 14.99 -8.33 15.85
CA VAL A 368 16.21 -8.30 16.67
C VAL A 368 17.28 -9.21 16.06
N VAL A 369 18.48 -8.66 15.89
CA VAL A 369 19.64 -9.39 15.37
C VAL A 369 20.89 -9.13 16.21
N PHE A 370 21.81 -10.07 16.14
CA PHE A 370 23.03 -10.07 16.93
C PHE A 370 24.25 -10.12 16.01
N VAL A 371 25.31 -9.43 16.38
CA VAL A 371 26.59 -9.45 15.65
C VAL A 371 27.71 -9.76 16.63
N SER A 372 28.63 -10.62 16.19
CA SER A 372 29.70 -11.16 17.02
C SER A 372 31.01 -11.14 16.25
N GLY A 373 31.99 -10.38 16.71
CA GLY A 373 33.26 -10.22 16.00
C GLY A 373 34.38 -9.68 16.89
N THR A 374 35.56 -9.50 16.30
CA THR A 374 36.70 -8.92 17.02
C THR A 374 37.03 -7.53 16.44
N PRO A 375 36.86 -6.45 17.22
CA PRO A 375 37.27 -5.11 16.82
C PRO A 375 38.81 -4.98 16.82
N ALA A 376 39.31 -4.07 15.99
CA ALA A 376 40.72 -3.74 15.89
C ALA A 376 41.21 -3.04 17.17
N SER A 377 42.19 -3.64 17.84
CA SER A 377 42.82 -3.07 19.04
C SER A 377 43.90 -2.06 18.66
N LYS A 378 43.96 -0.92 19.37
CA LYS A 378 45.11 0.01 19.35
C LYS A 378 46.29 -0.47 20.21
N GLU A 379 46.04 -1.38 21.15
CA GLU A 379 47.04 -1.92 22.07
C GLU A 379 47.44 -3.35 21.66
N ALA A 380 48.74 -3.65 21.76
CA ALA A 380 49.30 -4.98 21.49
C ALA A 380 48.95 -5.95 22.63
N THR A 381 47.67 -6.29 22.81
CA THR A 381 47.24 -7.35 23.71
C THR A 381 47.13 -8.67 22.94
N ILE A 382 47.68 -9.74 23.53
CA ILE A 382 47.85 -11.06 22.90
C ILE A 382 46.50 -11.82 22.79
N GLN A 383 45.43 -11.35 23.42
CA GLN A 383 44.11 -11.98 23.34
C GLN A 383 43.08 -11.09 22.62
N PRO A 384 42.44 -11.59 21.55
CA PRO A 384 41.41 -10.86 20.83
C PRO A 384 40.16 -10.67 21.71
N ASN A 385 39.83 -9.42 22.03
CA ASN A 385 38.65 -9.11 22.83
C ASN A 385 37.39 -9.17 21.94
N ARG A 386 36.62 -10.25 22.02
CA ARG A 386 35.39 -10.43 21.23
C ARG A 386 34.30 -9.45 21.68
N GLN A 387 33.71 -8.74 20.71
CA GLN A 387 32.55 -7.88 20.88
C GLN A 387 31.28 -8.60 20.42
N PHE A 388 30.21 -8.45 21.21
CA PHE A 388 28.88 -8.97 20.92
C PHE A 388 27.89 -7.83 21.05
N SER A 389 27.21 -7.48 19.95
CA SER A 389 26.26 -6.37 19.91
C SER A 389 24.88 -6.84 19.48
N VAL A 390 23.87 -6.12 19.98
CA VAL A 390 22.45 -6.33 19.68
C VAL A 390 21.96 -5.13 18.88
N GLY A 391 21.05 -5.37 17.95
CA GLY A 391 20.39 -4.33 17.18
C GLY A 391 19.14 -4.85 16.51
N VAL A 392 18.61 -4.05 15.60
CA VAL A 392 17.41 -4.32 14.82
C VAL A 392 17.81 -4.39 13.35
N LEU A 393 17.48 -5.49 12.70
CA LEU A 393 17.41 -5.61 11.26
C LEU A 393 16.13 -4.92 10.80
N TYR A 394 16.24 -4.02 9.82
CA TYR A 394 15.07 -3.34 9.27
C TYR A 394 14.42 -4.18 8.18
N GLY A 395 13.11 -4.36 8.28
CA GLY A 395 12.29 -4.94 7.22
C GLY A 395 12.35 -4.06 5.97
N GLY A 396 12.55 -4.68 4.80
CA GLY A 396 12.69 -3.97 3.53
C GLY A 396 14.10 -3.45 3.20
N GLY A 397 15.11 -3.69 4.06
CA GLY A 397 16.55 -3.50 3.82
C GLY A 397 16.92 -2.30 2.93
N ILE A 398 16.93 -2.55 1.61
CA ILE A 398 17.13 -1.61 0.49
C ILE A 398 16.39 -0.28 0.64
N ASP A 399 15.12 -0.25 1.06
CA ASP A 399 14.35 1.01 1.14
C ASP A 399 14.82 1.92 2.29
N ARG A 400 15.50 1.34 3.29
CA ARG A 400 16.05 2.07 4.44
C ARG A 400 17.52 2.42 4.29
N ALA A 401 18.21 1.80 3.34
CA ALA A 401 19.60 2.05 3.05
C ALA A 401 19.80 3.42 2.36
N LYS A 402 20.78 4.17 2.85
CA LYS A 402 21.01 5.59 2.53
C LYS A 402 22.37 5.86 1.87
N ASP A 403 23.27 4.87 1.90
CA ASP A 403 24.62 4.94 1.33
C ASP A 403 24.74 4.07 0.07
N SER A 404 25.60 4.45 -0.87
CA SER A 404 25.88 3.66 -2.07
C SER A 404 26.46 2.28 -1.76
N ARG A 405 27.21 2.14 -0.65
CA ARG A 405 27.79 0.86 -0.23
C ARG A 405 26.73 -0.19 0.05
N SER A 406 25.57 0.17 0.58
CA SER A 406 24.44 -0.74 0.84
C SER A 406 23.85 -1.39 -0.42
N PHE A 407 24.33 -1.00 -1.61
CA PHE A 407 23.85 -1.51 -2.88
C PHE A 407 25.00 -2.03 -3.74
N ALA A 408 26.21 -2.11 -3.18
CA ALA A 408 27.36 -2.70 -3.82
C ALA A 408 27.68 -4.02 -3.13
N PHE A 409 28.25 -4.97 -3.88
CA PHE A 409 28.79 -6.21 -3.32
C PHE A 409 27.79 -7.07 -2.50
N GLY A 410 26.50 -7.03 -2.82
CA GLY A 410 25.47 -7.91 -2.25
C GLY A 410 24.96 -7.52 -0.85
N TYR A 411 25.09 -6.26 -0.43
CA TYR A 411 24.74 -5.79 0.93
C TYR A 411 23.24 -5.55 1.13
N GLU A 412 22.45 -6.62 1.17
CA GLU A 412 20.99 -6.49 1.29
C GLU A 412 20.50 -6.38 2.75
N LEU A 413 21.34 -6.72 3.74
CA LEU A 413 20.97 -6.59 5.16
C LEU A 413 21.34 -5.22 5.71
N VAL A 414 20.36 -4.52 6.28
CA VAL A 414 20.54 -3.22 6.94
C VAL A 414 20.10 -3.31 8.40
N TYR A 415 21.01 -3.10 9.34
CA TYR A 415 20.73 -3.29 10.76
C TYR A 415 21.46 -2.30 11.68
N THR A 416 20.99 -2.19 12.92
CA THR A 416 21.41 -1.15 13.86
C THR A 416 22.48 -1.57 14.87
N ASN A 417 23.06 -2.77 14.76
CA ASN A 417 24.15 -3.22 15.64
C ASN A 417 25.37 -2.30 15.51
N SER A 418 25.95 -1.85 16.62
CA SER A 418 27.25 -1.15 16.54
C SER A 418 28.33 -2.16 16.15
N THR A 419 29.13 -1.80 15.15
CA THR A 419 30.22 -2.63 14.63
C THR A 419 31.44 -1.76 14.41
N ASP A 420 32.59 -2.19 14.92
CA ASP A 420 33.85 -1.45 14.84
C ASP A 420 34.75 -2.00 13.73
N LYS A 421 35.77 -1.21 13.34
CA LYS A 421 36.79 -1.64 12.38
C LYS A 421 37.41 -2.97 12.84
N GLY A 422 37.62 -3.90 11.91
CA GLY A 422 38.13 -5.26 12.21
C GLY A 422 37.05 -6.32 12.41
N MET A 423 35.79 -5.93 12.61
CA MET A 423 34.67 -6.87 12.71
C MET A 423 34.16 -7.40 11.36
N SER A 424 34.69 -6.94 10.22
CA SER A 424 34.28 -7.45 8.91
C SER A 424 34.38 -8.97 8.84
N GLY A 425 33.34 -9.63 8.31
CA GLY A 425 33.19 -11.08 8.27
C GLY A 425 32.49 -11.69 9.49
N SER A 426 32.02 -10.88 10.44
CA SER A 426 31.25 -11.35 11.60
C SER A 426 29.90 -11.97 11.20
N PRO A 427 29.44 -13.05 11.86
CA PRO A 427 28.08 -13.54 11.67
C PRO A 427 27.05 -12.53 12.19
N VAL A 428 26.02 -12.30 11.37
CA VAL A 428 24.75 -11.68 11.75
C VAL A 428 23.76 -12.81 12.09
N LEU A 429 23.18 -12.77 13.27
CA LEU A 429 22.44 -13.88 13.87
C LEU A 429 21.00 -13.49 14.20
N ASP A 430 20.07 -14.43 14.03
CA ASP A 430 18.69 -14.30 14.50
C ASP A 430 18.54 -14.60 16.01
N SER A 431 17.31 -14.54 16.53
CA SER A 431 16.97 -14.82 17.93
C SER A 431 17.22 -16.26 18.39
N LEU A 432 17.52 -17.18 17.47
CA LEU A 432 17.87 -18.58 17.77
C LEU A 432 19.36 -18.87 17.56
N GLY A 433 20.17 -17.85 17.23
CA GLY A 433 21.60 -17.99 16.99
C GLY A 433 21.94 -18.63 15.63
N ARG A 434 21.03 -18.55 14.66
CA ARG A 434 21.28 -19.00 13.28
C ARG A 434 21.84 -17.85 12.46
N VAL A 435 22.82 -18.13 11.61
CA VAL A 435 23.48 -17.14 10.76
C VAL A 435 22.52 -16.76 9.64
N ILE A 436 22.07 -15.50 9.65
CA ILE A 436 21.22 -14.90 8.61
C ILE A 436 22.04 -14.09 7.60
N GLY A 437 23.29 -13.74 7.93
CA GLY A 437 24.19 -13.06 7.01
C GLY A 437 25.57 -12.82 7.59
N ILE A 438 26.40 -12.16 6.79
CA ILE A 438 27.79 -11.82 7.12
C ILE A 438 27.94 -10.30 7.11
N HIS A 439 28.39 -9.73 8.22
CA HIS A 439 28.68 -8.30 8.31
C HIS A 439 29.88 -7.95 7.42
N THR A 440 29.75 -6.89 6.63
CA THR A 440 30.78 -6.50 5.65
C THR A 440 31.16 -5.03 5.75
N ALA A 441 30.19 -4.14 6.00
CA ALA A 441 30.41 -2.70 5.96
C ALA A 441 29.45 -1.95 6.90
N ALA A 442 29.61 -0.62 7.00
CA ALA A 442 28.67 0.28 7.64
C ALA A 442 28.47 1.54 6.79
N GLU A 443 27.27 2.13 6.81
CA GLU A 443 26.88 3.33 6.07
C GLU A 443 27.48 4.62 6.65
N GLY A 444 27.80 5.58 5.79
CA GLY A 444 28.64 6.74 6.12
C GLY A 444 30.14 6.41 6.23
N GLU A 445 31.00 7.28 5.72
CA GLU A 445 32.43 7.18 5.99
C GLU A 445 32.65 7.38 7.50
N PRO A 446 33.51 6.57 8.16
CA PRO A 446 33.83 6.79 9.55
C PRO A 446 34.32 8.23 9.74
N THR A 447 33.59 8.98 10.57
CA THR A 447 33.85 10.42 10.68
C THR A 447 34.84 10.65 11.81
N LEU A 448 36.05 11.08 11.44
CA LEU A 448 37.07 11.53 12.41
C LEU A 448 36.67 12.90 12.95
N ILE A 449 36.49 12.98 14.27
CA ILE A 449 36.08 14.18 14.98
C ILE A 449 37.25 14.63 15.84
N LYS A 450 37.89 15.73 15.41
CA LYS A 450 38.86 16.48 16.21
C LYS A 450 38.17 17.14 17.38
N GLN A 451 38.52 16.71 18.58
CA GLN A 451 38.09 17.30 19.84
C GLN A 451 38.78 18.64 20.08
N LYS A 452 38.22 19.45 20.99
CA LYS A 452 38.90 20.67 21.49
C LYS A 452 40.27 20.37 22.11
N THR A 453 40.47 19.15 22.61
CA THR A 453 41.73 18.66 23.19
C THR A 453 42.80 18.30 22.15
N GLY A 454 42.45 18.29 20.85
CA GLY A 454 43.34 17.85 19.76
C GLY A 454 43.28 16.34 19.49
N GLU A 455 42.59 15.56 20.30
CA GLU A 455 42.38 14.12 20.09
C GLU A 455 41.39 13.88 18.94
N GLU A 456 41.65 12.86 18.11
CA GLU A 456 40.74 12.42 17.06
C GLU A 456 39.97 11.18 17.51
N ARG A 457 38.63 11.30 17.54
CA ARG A 457 37.72 10.17 17.80
C ARG A 457 36.87 9.88 16.58
N GLU A 458 36.78 8.61 16.22
CA GLU A 458 36.04 8.11 15.06
C GLU A 458 34.62 7.72 15.49
N ILE A 459 33.60 8.09 14.70
CA ILE A 459 32.21 7.68 14.93
C ILE A 459 31.54 7.24 13.63
N GLN A 460 30.76 6.16 13.73
CA GLN A 460 29.91 5.66 12.66
C GLN A 460 28.48 6.17 12.84
N LEU A 461 28.00 7.05 11.95
CA LEU A 461 26.66 7.65 12.05
C LEU A 461 25.57 6.94 11.21
N GLY A 462 25.92 5.99 10.33
CA GLY A 462 24.96 5.24 9.51
C GLY A 462 24.80 3.78 9.95
N TYR A 463 23.89 3.03 9.31
CA TYR A 463 23.59 1.63 9.67
C TYR A 463 24.73 0.66 9.39
N SER A 464 24.66 -0.55 9.95
CA SER A 464 25.57 -1.64 9.59
C SER A 464 24.97 -2.46 8.46
N LEU A 465 25.84 -3.00 7.62
CA LEU A 465 25.51 -3.67 6.37
C LEU A 465 26.07 -5.08 6.36
N GLY A 466 25.36 -5.99 5.70
CA GLY A 466 25.81 -7.37 5.53
C GLY A 466 25.22 -8.05 4.30
N VAL A 467 25.89 -9.11 3.87
CA VAL A 467 25.42 -9.99 2.78
C VAL A 467 24.54 -11.09 3.38
N PRO A 468 23.30 -11.30 2.88
CA PRO A 468 22.46 -12.39 3.36
C PRO A 468 23.09 -13.76 3.16
N ILE A 469 22.83 -14.67 4.10
CA ILE A 469 23.33 -16.04 3.99
C ILE A 469 22.68 -16.79 2.82
N ARG A 470 21.46 -16.38 2.42
CA ARG A 470 20.78 -16.93 1.25
C ARG A 470 21.51 -16.62 -0.05
N THR A 471 22.07 -15.42 -0.17
CA THR A 471 22.93 -15.05 -1.31
C THR A 471 24.11 -16.02 -1.40
N PHE A 472 24.78 -16.30 -0.28
CA PHE A 472 25.84 -17.31 -0.22
C PHE A 472 25.36 -18.72 -0.61
N LEU A 473 24.24 -19.18 -0.05
CA LEU A 473 23.69 -20.51 -0.36
C LEU A 473 23.32 -20.67 -1.83
N ALA A 474 22.75 -19.63 -2.45
CA ALA A 474 22.41 -19.61 -3.87
C ALA A 474 23.68 -19.68 -4.74
N LEU A 475 24.73 -18.93 -4.41
CA LEU A 475 26.01 -18.95 -5.12
C LEU A 475 26.65 -20.34 -5.08
N VAL A 476 26.70 -20.98 -3.90
CA VAL A 476 27.27 -22.32 -3.76
C VAL A 476 26.44 -23.39 -4.50
N GLN A 477 25.11 -23.23 -4.55
CA GLN A 477 24.22 -24.13 -5.28
C GLN A 477 24.39 -24.02 -6.81
N GLN A 478 24.51 -22.80 -7.35
CA GLN A 478 24.72 -22.57 -8.78
C GLN A 478 25.98 -23.27 -9.31
N GLU A 479 27.01 -23.34 -8.47
CA GLU A 479 28.28 -23.98 -8.80
C GLU A 479 28.27 -25.51 -8.63
N LYS A 480 27.11 -26.10 -8.29
CA LYS A 480 26.92 -27.54 -8.07
C LYS A 480 27.89 -28.12 -7.03
N SER A 481 28.25 -27.33 -6.02
CA SER A 481 29.10 -27.78 -4.91
C SER A 481 28.43 -28.91 -4.14
N GLN A 482 29.22 -29.90 -3.70
CA GLN A 482 28.73 -31.01 -2.86
C GLN A 482 28.75 -30.70 -1.35
N LEU A 483 29.22 -29.50 -0.95
CA LEU A 483 29.31 -29.09 0.45
C LEU A 483 27.94 -29.15 1.14
N LYS A 484 27.89 -29.82 2.29
CA LYS A 484 26.68 -29.94 3.11
C LYS A 484 26.68 -28.88 4.21
N PHE A 485 25.60 -28.09 4.25
CA PHE A 485 25.38 -27.08 5.28
C PHE A 485 24.28 -27.50 6.25
N LYS A 486 24.48 -27.20 7.54
CA LYS A 486 23.40 -27.30 8.53
C LYS A 486 22.45 -26.12 8.35
N LYS A 487 21.27 -26.34 7.75
CA LYS A 487 20.34 -25.26 7.38
C LYS A 487 18.92 -25.46 7.92
N HIS A 488 18.23 -24.35 8.20
CA HIS A 488 16.82 -24.32 8.60
C HIS A 488 16.04 -23.38 7.69
N THR A 489 14.81 -23.74 7.32
CA THR A 489 13.98 -23.00 6.35
C THR A 489 12.80 -22.26 6.96
N THR A 490 12.69 -22.22 8.29
CA THR A 490 11.61 -21.55 9.01
C THR A 490 12.12 -20.32 9.75
N VAL A 491 11.46 -19.18 9.52
CA VAL A 491 11.72 -17.93 10.23
C VAL A 491 11.39 -18.12 11.73
N PRO A 492 12.19 -17.60 12.69
CA PRO A 492 11.82 -17.68 14.10
C PRO A 492 10.52 -16.92 14.37
N PRO A 493 9.75 -17.34 15.38
CA PRO A 493 8.69 -16.49 15.94
C PRO A 493 9.26 -15.10 16.29
N ARG A 494 8.50 -14.06 15.94
CA ARG A 494 8.86 -12.69 16.27
C ARG A 494 8.83 -12.51 17.79
N LEU A 495 9.87 -11.88 18.33
CA LEU A 495 9.89 -11.42 19.72
C LEU A 495 8.87 -10.27 19.86
N SER A 496 8.08 -10.24 20.93
CA SER A 496 7.16 -9.12 21.16
C SER A 496 7.94 -7.81 21.35
N ASP A 497 7.43 -6.64 20.96
CA ASP A 497 8.27 -5.44 21.10
C ASP A 497 8.71 -5.13 22.54
N PRO A 498 7.99 -5.49 23.63
CA PRO A 498 8.57 -5.41 24.98
C PRO A 498 9.80 -6.30 25.18
N GLN A 499 9.82 -7.51 24.60
CA GLN A 499 11.00 -8.38 24.59
C GLN A 499 12.13 -7.78 23.75
N GLN A 500 11.80 -7.23 22.58
CA GLN A 500 12.78 -6.55 21.72
C GLN A 500 13.38 -5.33 22.44
N ASP A 501 12.54 -4.46 23.00
CA ASP A 501 12.95 -3.27 23.76
C ASP A 501 13.80 -3.63 24.98
N ALA A 502 13.44 -4.69 25.71
CA ALA A 502 14.22 -5.17 26.84
C ALA A 502 15.60 -5.67 26.40
N ILE A 503 15.67 -6.45 25.30
CA ILE A 503 16.92 -6.97 24.74
C ILE A 503 17.80 -5.84 24.20
N ILE A 504 17.23 -4.90 23.44
CA ILE A 504 17.95 -3.75 22.86
C ILE A 504 18.42 -2.79 23.96
N THR A 505 17.56 -2.47 24.93
CA THR A 505 17.88 -1.52 26.00
C THR A 505 18.93 -2.09 26.96
N SER A 506 18.85 -3.37 27.32
CA SER A 506 19.86 -4.02 28.19
C SER A 506 21.21 -4.16 27.49
N ALA A 507 21.23 -4.41 26.17
CA ALA A 507 22.47 -4.62 25.43
C ALA A 507 23.20 -3.33 25.04
N LEU A 508 22.50 -2.20 24.90
CA LEU A 508 23.11 -0.94 24.47
C LEU A 508 23.71 -0.10 25.61
N ASN A 509 23.60 -0.56 26.86
CA ASN A 509 23.97 0.16 28.09
C ASN A 509 23.77 1.69 27.92
N LEU A 510 22.51 2.09 27.72
CA LEU A 510 22.10 3.46 27.38
C LEU A 510 22.19 4.39 28.59
N GLU A 511 23.31 4.38 29.30
CA GLU A 511 23.60 5.37 30.34
C GLU A 511 23.76 6.74 29.68
N SER A 512 23.00 7.71 30.18
CA SER A 512 23.10 9.09 29.71
C SER A 512 24.49 9.64 30.03
N PRO A 513 25.12 10.39 29.10
CA PRO A 513 26.31 11.17 29.40
C PRO A 513 26.07 12.08 30.61
N GLY A 514 27.12 12.28 31.41
CA GLY A 514 27.07 13.10 32.61
C GLY A 514 26.96 14.59 32.29
N THR A 515 26.81 15.43 33.31
CA THR A 515 26.67 16.89 33.14
C THR A 515 27.91 17.56 32.54
N ASN A 516 29.08 16.95 32.65
CA ASN A 516 30.35 17.46 32.12
C ASN A 516 30.76 16.81 30.79
N SER A 517 29.85 16.05 30.15
CA SER A 517 30.14 15.36 28.90
C SER A 517 30.29 16.30 27.72
N ASP A 518 31.19 15.95 26.80
CA ASP A 518 31.51 16.76 25.62
C ASP A 518 30.54 16.53 24.44
N GLU A 519 30.71 17.30 23.36
CA GLU A 519 29.81 17.22 22.20
C GLU A 519 29.81 15.84 21.52
N PHE A 520 30.92 15.10 21.58
CA PHE A 520 31.05 13.81 20.91
C PHE A 520 30.40 12.70 21.75
N GLU A 521 30.49 12.77 23.08
CA GLU A 521 29.78 11.85 23.96
C GLU A 521 28.26 11.97 23.78
N TRP A 522 27.74 13.20 23.69
CA TRP A 522 26.33 13.45 23.39
C TRP A 522 25.93 13.00 21.97
N LEU A 523 26.78 13.23 20.96
CA LEU A 523 26.56 12.71 19.60
C LEU A 523 26.53 11.18 19.57
N SER A 524 27.47 10.52 20.26
CA SER A 524 27.57 9.07 20.34
C SER A 524 26.36 8.47 21.06
N TYR A 525 25.95 9.06 22.18
CA TYR A 525 24.74 8.66 22.90
C TYR A 525 23.49 8.84 22.04
N GLY A 526 23.33 10.00 21.39
CA GLY A 526 22.23 10.24 20.46
C GLY A 526 22.21 9.24 19.30
N ASN A 527 23.38 8.85 18.77
CA ASN A 527 23.48 7.84 17.72
C ASN A 527 23.06 6.45 18.22
N LYS A 528 23.43 6.05 19.46
CA LYS A 528 22.93 4.81 20.06
C LYS A 528 21.40 4.82 20.22
N LEU A 529 20.83 5.95 20.63
CA LEU A 529 19.37 6.13 20.74
C LEU A 529 18.69 6.06 19.36
N LEU A 530 19.26 6.70 18.34
CA LEU A 530 18.78 6.64 16.95
C LEU A 530 18.74 5.19 16.45
N ARG A 531 19.83 4.43 16.67
CA ARG A 531 19.95 2.99 16.34
C ARG A 531 18.98 2.11 17.14
N SER A 532 18.50 2.60 18.28
CA SER A 532 17.46 1.94 19.11
C SER A 532 16.04 2.35 18.73
N GLN A 533 15.85 3.10 17.64
CA GLN A 533 14.57 3.71 17.25
C GLN A 533 13.97 4.69 18.28
N LYS A 534 14.76 5.15 19.26
CA LYS A 534 14.35 6.14 20.28
C LYS A 534 14.56 7.56 19.74
N TYR A 535 13.87 7.89 18.65
CA TYR A 535 14.17 9.07 17.83
C TYR A 535 14.02 10.40 18.57
N GLU A 536 13.03 10.55 19.44
CA GLU A 536 12.84 11.78 20.23
C GLU A 536 14.01 12.02 21.19
N LYS A 537 14.37 11.00 21.98
CA LYS A 537 15.53 11.07 22.89
C LYS A 537 16.84 11.29 22.13
N ALA A 538 16.96 10.72 20.93
CA ALA A 538 18.10 10.95 20.06
C ALA A 538 18.20 12.44 19.68
N VAL A 539 17.08 13.07 19.28
CA VAL A 539 17.02 14.51 19.00
C VAL A 539 17.46 15.34 20.21
N ASP A 540 17.02 14.99 21.43
CA ASP A 540 17.44 15.69 22.65
C ASP A 540 18.95 15.58 22.91
N ALA A 541 19.52 14.39 22.74
CA ALA A 541 20.95 14.16 22.86
C ALA A 541 21.75 14.96 21.80
N PHE A 542 21.26 15.00 20.55
CA PHE A 542 21.88 15.81 19.51
C PHE A 542 21.75 17.31 19.79
N ASN A 543 20.65 17.77 20.38
CA ASN A 543 20.51 19.15 20.83
C ASN A 543 21.55 19.52 21.88
N LYS A 544 21.87 18.61 22.83
CA LYS A 544 22.95 18.82 23.80
C LYS A 544 24.33 18.92 23.12
N ALA A 545 24.61 18.05 22.15
CA ALA A 545 25.85 18.14 21.36
C ALA A 545 25.96 19.49 20.61
N ILE A 546 24.86 19.94 19.99
CA ILE A 546 24.78 21.23 19.28
C ILE A 546 24.92 22.42 20.24
N GLN A 547 24.36 22.33 21.45
CA GLN A 547 24.49 23.38 22.46
C GLN A 547 25.95 23.59 22.88
N ILE A 548 26.73 22.51 23.00
CA ILE A 548 28.17 22.56 23.34
C ILE A 548 29.00 23.05 22.15
N LYS A 549 28.62 22.64 20.93
CA LYS A 549 29.29 23.01 19.68
C LYS A 549 28.27 23.37 18.58
N PRO A 550 27.88 24.65 18.44
CA PRO A 550 26.83 25.06 17.51
C PRO A 550 27.12 24.79 16.03
N ASN A 551 28.39 24.79 15.61
CA ASN A 551 28.80 24.51 14.22
C ASN A 551 29.10 23.01 13.96
N PHE A 552 28.59 22.11 14.80
CA PHE A 552 28.88 20.69 14.69
C PHE A 552 28.03 20.00 13.61
N SER A 553 28.48 20.08 12.36
CA SER A 553 27.75 19.58 11.18
C SER A 553 27.20 18.14 11.33
N GLN A 554 27.96 17.26 11.99
CA GLN A 554 27.61 15.87 12.26
C GLN A 554 26.39 15.73 13.17
N ALA A 555 26.28 16.57 14.22
CA ALA A 555 25.15 16.55 15.13
C ALA A 555 23.88 17.12 14.48
N TRP A 556 24.02 18.16 13.65
CA TRP A 556 22.92 18.67 12.84
C TRP A 556 22.42 17.62 11.84
N TYR A 557 23.33 16.92 11.17
CA TYR A 557 23.00 15.81 10.27
C TYR A 557 22.28 14.66 11.01
N ALA A 558 22.83 14.21 12.14
CA ALA A 558 22.26 13.13 12.93
C ALA A 558 20.86 13.49 13.48
N ARG A 559 20.68 14.74 13.90
CA ARG A 559 19.37 15.29 14.31
C ARG A 559 18.38 15.32 13.16
N GLY A 560 18.79 15.79 11.98
CA GLY A 560 17.97 15.78 10.77
C GLY A 560 17.52 14.37 10.40
N ARG A 561 18.40 13.36 10.51
CA ARG A 561 18.04 11.95 10.30
C ARG A 561 17.01 11.46 11.32
N ALA A 562 17.18 11.77 12.60
CA ALA A 562 16.23 11.41 13.64
C ALA A 562 14.85 12.04 13.37
N GLN A 563 14.81 13.29 12.91
CA GLN A 563 13.57 14.00 12.58
C GLN A 563 12.91 13.44 11.32
N ARG A 564 13.69 13.12 10.27
CA ARG A 564 13.15 12.52 9.05
C ARG A 564 12.54 11.13 9.31
N LEU A 565 13.17 10.32 10.17
CA LEU A 565 12.61 9.03 10.59
C LEU A 565 11.33 9.17 11.43
N GLN A 566 11.10 10.34 12.06
CA GLN A 566 9.83 10.71 12.68
C GLN A 566 8.84 11.35 11.69
N GLN A 567 9.16 11.40 10.40
CA GLN A 567 8.40 12.11 9.36
C GLN A 567 8.24 13.63 9.62
N LYS A 568 9.07 14.19 10.50
CA LYS A 568 9.17 15.64 10.78
C LYS A 568 10.03 16.30 9.71
N TYR A 569 9.54 16.30 8.46
CA TYR A 569 10.32 16.69 7.28
C TYR A 569 10.72 18.16 7.28
N LYS A 570 9.90 19.06 7.84
CA LYS A 570 10.21 20.50 7.91
C LYS A 570 11.37 20.77 8.87
N GLU A 571 11.37 20.12 10.02
CA GLU A 571 12.42 20.24 11.03
C GLU A 571 13.70 19.54 10.58
N ALA A 572 13.56 18.39 9.90
CA ALA A 572 14.69 17.70 9.28
C ALA A 572 15.36 18.58 8.22
N LEU A 573 14.58 19.26 7.38
CA LEU A 573 15.06 20.20 6.37
C LEU A 573 15.91 21.32 7.00
N GLU A 574 15.46 21.93 8.10
CA GLU A 574 16.25 22.95 8.83
C GLU A 574 17.58 22.38 9.34
N SER A 575 17.53 21.18 9.93
CA SER A 575 18.71 20.52 10.47
C SER A 575 19.72 20.16 9.38
N PHE A 576 19.27 19.65 8.23
CA PHE A 576 20.14 19.34 7.10
C PHE A 576 20.73 20.60 6.45
N ASN A 577 19.94 21.68 6.31
CA ASN A 577 20.46 22.96 5.83
C ASN A 577 21.58 23.51 6.74
N LYS A 578 21.46 23.37 8.06
CA LYS A 578 22.53 23.73 8.99
C LYS A 578 23.75 22.83 8.82
N ALA A 579 23.55 21.52 8.68
CA ALA A 579 24.64 20.58 8.45
C ALA A 579 25.45 20.91 7.18
N THR A 580 24.77 21.19 6.07
CA THR A 580 25.41 21.54 4.78
C THR A 580 26.01 22.95 4.80
N THR A 581 25.44 23.89 5.56
CA THR A 581 26.03 25.22 5.75
C THR A 581 27.35 25.14 6.53
N TYR A 582 27.39 24.38 7.63
CA TYR A 582 28.60 24.24 8.44
C TYR A 582 29.67 23.36 7.80
N ASN A 583 29.26 22.40 6.96
CA ASN A 583 30.19 21.60 6.17
C ASN A 583 29.69 21.42 4.72
N PRO A 584 30.06 22.33 3.80
CA PRO A 584 29.58 22.30 2.42
C PRO A 584 30.03 21.11 1.59
N THR A 585 31.04 20.36 2.02
CA THR A 585 31.54 19.16 1.32
C THR A 585 31.00 17.86 1.90
N TYR A 586 30.15 17.91 2.93
CA TYR A 586 29.56 16.73 3.56
C TYR A 586 28.38 16.19 2.74
N ASP A 587 28.70 15.41 1.72
CA ASP A 587 27.73 14.85 0.77
C ASP A 587 26.58 14.02 1.39
N PRO A 588 26.74 13.28 2.52
CA PRO A 588 25.60 12.57 3.12
C PRO A 588 24.50 13.52 3.60
N ALA A 589 24.85 14.72 4.08
CA ALA A 589 23.87 15.72 4.49
C ALA A 589 23.15 16.34 3.29
N TRP A 590 23.87 16.61 2.19
CA TRP A 590 23.25 17.08 0.95
C TRP A 590 22.30 16.05 0.35
N ARG A 591 22.65 14.76 0.38
CA ARG A 591 21.77 13.68 -0.09
C ARG A 591 20.46 13.61 0.69
N GLU A 592 20.54 13.55 2.03
CA GLU A 592 19.34 13.53 2.88
C GLU A 592 18.53 14.82 2.78
N LEU A 593 19.18 15.95 2.50
CA LEU A 593 18.50 17.22 2.18
C LEU A 593 17.67 17.09 0.89
N GLY A 594 18.25 16.53 -0.18
CA GLY A 594 17.54 16.25 -1.43
C GLY A 594 16.33 15.35 -1.24
N ASP A 595 16.48 14.25 -0.51
CA ASP A 595 15.38 13.32 -0.20
C ASP A 595 14.29 13.98 0.66
N THR A 596 14.69 14.83 1.61
CA THR A 596 13.74 15.57 2.46
C THR A 596 12.96 16.62 1.66
N LEU A 597 13.61 17.29 0.72
CA LEU A 597 12.95 18.22 -0.20
C LEU A 597 11.98 17.51 -1.14
N PHE A 598 12.36 16.32 -1.64
CA PHE A 598 11.46 15.48 -2.42
C PHE A 598 10.21 15.10 -1.63
N ALA A 599 10.37 14.64 -0.37
CA ALA A 599 9.24 14.30 0.51
C ALA A 599 8.32 15.50 0.85
N LEU A 600 8.84 16.73 0.72
CA LEU A 600 8.09 17.97 0.87
C LEU A 600 7.50 18.49 -0.46
N ASN A 601 7.59 17.72 -1.55
CA ASN A 601 7.20 18.09 -2.91
C ASN A 601 7.92 19.33 -3.47
N ARG A 602 9.11 19.64 -2.95
CA ARG A 602 9.95 20.78 -3.38
C ARG A 602 10.96 20.33 -4.44
N TYR A 603 10.45 19.84 -5.56
CA TYR A 603 11.23 19.10 -6.55
C TYR A 603 12.35 19.92 -7.22
N ASP A 604 12.11 21.20 -7.55
CA ASP A 604 13.16 22.06 -8.14
C ASP A 604 14.34 22.31 -7.21
N GLU A 605 14.10 22.38 -5.90
CA GLU A 605 15.17 22.52 -4.90
C GLU A 605 15.89 21.19 -4.67
N ALA A 606 15.14 20.08 -4.63
CA ALA A 606 15.71 18.75 -4.56
C ALA A 606 16.68 18.49 -5.74
N ARG A 607 16.29 18.91 -6.95
CA ARG A 607 17.14 18.82 -8.16
C ARG A 607 18.49 19.50 -7.94
N GLN A 608 18.47 20.77 -7.52
CA GLN A 608 19.69 21.57 -7.33
C GLN A 608 20.61 20.94 -6.27
N VAL A 609 20.03 20.44 -5.19
CA VAL A 609 20.77 19.76 -4.13
C VAL A 609 21.40 18.46 -4.62
N LEU A 610 20.69 17.66 -5.41
CA LEU A 610 21.24 16.41 -5.96
C LEU A 610 22.32 16.67 -7.03
N GLU A 611 22.15 17.68 -7.87
CA GLU A 611 23.20 18.15 -8.80
C GLU A 611 24.45 18.61 -8.04
N LYS A 612 24.28 19.23 -6.87
CA LYS A 612 25.40 19.57 -5.99
C LYS A 612 26.11 18.32 -5.46
N VAL A 613 25.40 17.28 -5.04
CA VAL A 613 26.00 16.00 -4.62
C VAL A 613 26.81 15.40 -5.77
N ILE A 614 26.26 15.37 -6.98
CA ILE A 614 26.96 14.85 -8.17
C ILE A 614 28.24 15.65 -8.47
N SER A 615 28.21 16.98 -8.28
CA SER A 615 29.41 17.81 -8.46
C SER A 615 30.51 17.51 -7.44
N LEU A 616 30.15 17.06 -6.23
CA LEU A 616 31.08 16.68 -5.17
C LEU A 616 31.59 15.24 -5.35
N LYS A 617 30.72 14.34 -5.80
CA LYS A 617 30.99 12.91 -6.01
C LYS A 617 30.33 12.42 -7.32
N PRO A 618 31.04 12.51 -8.46
CA PRO A 618 30.50 12.11 -9.77
C PRO A 618 30.21 10.62 -9.93
N ASP A 619 30.66 9.78 -9.00
CA ASP A 619 30.43 8.33 -8.94
C ASP A 619 29.39 7.94 -7.88
N GLU A 620 28.66 8.90 -7.29
CA GLU A 620 27.61 8.62 -6.32
C GLU A 620 26.28 8.29 -7.02
N PHE A 621 26.05 7.00 -7.29
CA PHE A 621 24.86 6.56 -8.02
C PHE A 621 23.54 6.96 -7.33
N MET A 622 23.50 7.12 -5.99
CA MET A 622 22.27 7.52 -5.30
C MET A 622 21.82 8.92 -5.66
N ALA A 623 22.76 9.82 -5.89
CA ALA A 623 22.45 11.17 -6.31
C ALA A 623 21.82 11.16 -7.71
N TYR A 624 22.34 10.34 -8.62
CA TYR A 624 21.74 10.12 -9.94
C TYR A 624 20.37 9.43 -9.87
N ARG A 625 20.18 8.45 -8.98
CA ARG A 625 18.87 7.80 -8.74
C ARG A 625 17.84 8.81 -8.24
N GLY A 626 18.18 9.58 -7.20
CA GLY A 626 17.33 10.65 -6.68
C GLY A 626 17.01 11.69 -7.74
N LEU A 627 18.02 12.07 -8.55
CA LEU A 627 17.85 13.04 -9.63
C LEU A 627 16.92 12.50 -10.73
N CYS A 628 17.02 11.20 -11.05
CA CYS A 628 16.09 10.53 -11.97
C CYS A 628 14.64 10.67 -11.50
N ASN A 629 14.37 10.36 -10.22
CA ASN A 629 13.02 10.50 -9.66
C ASN A 629 12.52 11.95 -9.65
N VAL A 630 13.35 12.89 -9.16
CA VAL A 630 13.01 14.32 -9.10
C VAL A 630 12.69 14.88 -10.50
N LEU A 631 13.50 14.54 -11.50
CA LEU A 631 13.28 15.00 -12.87
C LEU A 631 12.04 14.34 -13.50
N GLY A 632 11.72 13.12 -13.10
CA GLY A 632 10.46 12.43 -13.45
C GLY A 632 9.23 13.18 -12.94
N GLU A 633 9.22 13.55 -11.66
CA GLU A 633 8.14 14.36 -11.05
C GLU A 633 8.02 15.76 -11.68
N LEU A 634 9.14 16.35 -12.10
CA LEU A 634 9.15 17.61 -12.85
C LEU A 634 8.71 17.44 -14.31
N GLY A 635 8.38 16.23 -14.77
CA GLY A 635 8.01 15.93 -16.15
C GLY A 635 9.15 16.04 -17.16
N ASN A 636 10.40 16.22 -16.71
CA ASN A 636 11.58 16.29 -17.57
C ASN A 636 12.11 14.90 -17.89
N TYR A 637 11.28 14.08 -18.54
CA TYR A 637 11.57 12.68 -18.80
C TYR A 637 12.89 12.44 -19.53
N PRO A 638 13.30 13.22 -20.57
CA PRO A 638 14.58 13.00 -21.24
C PRO A 638 15.79 13.12 -20.31
N LYS A 639 15.83 14.12 -19.42
CA LYS A 639 16.92 14.27 -18.45
C LYS A 639 16.80 13.24 -17.32
N ALA A 640 15.59 12.86 -16.93
CA ALA A 640 15.36 11.82 -15.94
C ALA A 640 15.97 10.48 -16.41
N ILE A 641 15.69 10.08 -17.66
CA ILE A 641 16.27 8.88 -18.27
C ILE A 641 17.81 8.95 -18.27
N GLN A 642 18.41 10.09 -18.63
CA GLN A 642 19.87 10.26 -18.59
C GLN A 642 20.46 10.09 -17.18
N ALA A 643 19.77 10.61 -16.15
CA ALA A 643 20.18 10.42 -14.76
C ALA A 643 20.08 8.95 -14.35
N CYS A 644 18.99 8.27 -14.72
CA CYS A 644 18.85 6.82 -14.53
C CYS A 644 19.95 6.02 -15.27
N ASP A 645 20.32 6.40 -16.50
CA ASP A 645 21.40 5.76 -17.26
C ASP A 645 22.75 5.87 -16.53
N GLN A 646 23.06 7.03 -15.96
CA GLN A 646 24.27 7.18 -15.14
C GLN A 646 24.20 6.35 -13.87
N ALA A 647 23.06 6.33 -13.17
CA ALA A 647 22.88 5.49 -11.98
C ALA A 647 23.10 4.01 -12.31
N ILE A 648 22.53 3.51 -13.41
CA ILE A 648 22.68 2.14 -13.91
C ILE A 648 24.13 1.84 -14.30
N LYS A 649 24.81 2.79 -14.95
CA LYS A 649 26.21 2.63 -15.37
C LYS A 649 27.15 2.50 -14.17
N ILE A 650 26.92 3.27 -13.11
CA ILE A 650 27.74 3.23 -11.90
C ILE A 650 27.43 1.98 -11.07
N ASN A 651 26.15 1.70 -10.83
CA ASN A 651 25.71 0.56 -10.04
C ASN A 651 24.39 -0.02 -10.58
N PRO A 652 24.44 -1.06 -11.42
CA PRO A 652 23.24 -1.66 -11.99
C PRO A 652 22.50 -2.47 -10.93
N GLN A 653 21.35 -1.95 -10.47
CA GLN A 653 20.47 -2.62 -9.52
C GLN A 653 19.02 -2.67 -10.06
N PRO A 654 18.19 -3.64 -9.65
CA PRO A 654 16.84 -3.82 -10.20
C PRO A 654 15.99 -2.55 -10.18
N LEU A 655 16.02 -1.80 -9.07
CA LEU A 655 15.21 -0.60 -8.88
C LEU A 655 15.47 0.47 -9.95
N GLN A 656 16.70 0.67 -10.39
CA GLN A 656 17.08 1.71 -11.34
C GLN A 656 16.53 1.40 -12.73
N TYR A 657 16.53 0.12 -13.12
CA TYR A 657 15.84 -0.31 -14.34
C TYR A 657 14.34 -0.12 -14.21
N ILE A 658 13.75 -0.48 -13.06
CA ILE A 658 12.32 -0.31 -12.83
C ILE A 658 11.90 1.17 -12.92
N LEU A 659 12.63 2.08 -12.26
CA LEU A 659 12.40 3.53 -12.32
C LEU A 659 12.50 4.06 -13.76
N ARG A 660 13.54 3.66 -14.50
CA ARG A 660 13.69 4.04 -15.91
C ARG A 660 12.54 3.49 -16.77
N GLY A 661 12.10 2.27 -16.48
CA GLY A 661 10.96 1.62 -17.13
C GLY A 661 9.64 2.36 -16.88
N GLU A 662 9.39 2.80 -15.65
CA GLU A 662 8.21 3.61 -15.30
C GLU A 662 8.19 4.94 -16.03
N LEU A 663 9.33 5.63 -16.10
CA LEU A 663 9.45 6.87 -16.88
C LEU A 663 9.20 6.63 -18.37
N ARG A 664 9.66 5.50 -18.92
CA ARG A 664 9.38 5.10 -20.30
C ARG A 664 7.90 4.80 -20.53
N ILE A 665 7.20 4.16 -19.59
CA ILE A 665 5.73 4.01 -19.65
C ILE A 665 5.07 5.39 -19.70
N SER A 666 5.49 6.34 -18.86
CA SER A 666 4.96 7.71 -18.84
C SER A 666 5.20 8.46 -20.15
N MET A 667 6.25 8.11 -20.90
CA MET A 667 6.52 8.62 -22.25
C MET A 667 5.77 7.88 -23.36
N GLY A 668 5.12 6.75 -23.06
CA GLY A 668 4.49 5.86 -24.05
C GLY A 668 5.44 4.82 -24.66
N ASP A 669 6.70 4.78 -24.25
CA ASP A 669 7.75 3.86 -24.73
C ASP A 669 7.65 2.48 -24.04
N THR A 670 6.47 1.87 -24.10
CA THR A 670 6.12 0.64 -23.36
C THR A 670 7.05 -0.53 -23.69
N THR A 671 7.45 -0.69 -24.95
CA THR A 671 8.37 -1.75 -25.38
C THR A 671 9.76 -1.61 -24.75
N GLU A 672 10.28 -0.39 -24.60
CA GLU A 672 11.56 -0.15 -23.92
C GLU A 672 11.43 -0.32 -22.39
N ALA A 673 10.28 0.03 -21.82
CA ALA A 673 9.99 -0.25 -20.42
C ALA A 673 10.02 -1.76 -20.11
N ILE A 674 9.43 -2.59 -20.98
CA ILE A 674 9.48 -4.06 -20.84
C ILE A 674 10.93 -4.59 -20.87
N LYS A 675 11.81 -4.00 -21.69
CA LYS A 675 13.25 -4.37 -21.69
C LYS A 675 13.93 -4.04 -20.36
N ASP A 676 13.56 -2.93 -19.74
CA ASP A 676 14.07 -2.57 -18.41
C ASP A 676 13.57 -3.51 -17.33
N PHE A 677 12.27 -3.83 -17.30
CA PHE A 677 11.76 -4.81 -16.34
C PHE A 677 12.36 -6.20 -16.55
N ASN A 678 12.65 -6.59 -17.79
CA ASN A 678 13.41 -7.81 -18.07
C ASN A 678 14.84 -7.74 -17.51
N ALA A 679 15.50 -6.59 -17.57
CA ALA A 679 16.82 -6.40 -16.95
C ALA A 679 16.75 -6.47 -15.43
N ALA A 680 15.75 -5.83 -14.81
CA ALA A 680 15.51 -5.93 -13.38
C ALA A 680 15.30 -7.39 -12.93
N LEU A 681 14.49 -8.16 -13.66
CA LEU A 681 14.22 -9.57 -13.37
C LEU A 681 15.41 -10.50 -13.66
N ARG A 682 16.37 -10.10 -14.51
CA ARG A 682 17.65 -10.83 -14.63
C ARG A 682 18.53 -10.64 -13.40
N LEU A 683 18.50 -9.45 -12.80
CA LEU A 683 19.25 -9.13 -11.58
C LEU A 683 18.59 -9.73 -10.34
N GLN A 684 17.26 -9.69 -10.27
CA GLN A 684 16.47 -10.24 -9.16
C GLN A 684 15.26 -11.02 -9.70
N PRO A 685 15.40 -12.33 -9.95
CA PRO A 685 14.35 -13.17 -10.56
C PRO A 685 13.07 -13.34 -9.75
N ASP A 686 13.11 -13.03 -8.46
CA ASP A 686 12.03 -13.13 -7.48
C ASP A 686 11.49 -11.76 -7.04
N ASN A 687 11.71 -10.69 -7.83
CA ASN A 687 11.20 -9.36 -7.51
C ASN A 687 9.70 -9.21 -7.88
N PRO A 688 8.77 -9.18 -6.90
CA PRO A 688 7.32 -9.10 -7.18
C PRO A 688 6.93 -7.78 -7.85
N PHE A 689 7.62 -6.68 -7.52
CA PHE A 689 7.34 -5.35 -8.08
C PHE A 689 7.69 -5.30 -9.57
N ALA A 690 8.84 -5.83 -9.98
CA ALA A 690 9.25 -5.90 -11.38
C ALA A 690 8.28 -6.75 -12.24
N TYR A 691 7.78 -7.88 -11.71
CA TYR A 691 6.74 -8.65 -12.37
C TYR A 691 5.45 -7.84 -12.51
N ARG A 692 4.98 -7.18 -11.44
CA ARG A 692 3.77 -6.34 -11.51
C ARG A 692 3.91 -5.25 -12.57
N GLN A 693 5.00 -4.47 -12.55
CA GLN A 693 5.22 -3.39 -13.50
C GLN A 693 5.33 -3.89 -14.95
N ARG A 694 5.99 -5.03 -15.18
CA ARG A 694 6.02 -5.67 -16.51
C ARG A 694 4.65 -6.18 -16.95
N GLY A 695 3.86 -6.71 -16.03
CA GLY A 695 2.47 -7.13 -16.28
C GLY A 695 1.59 -5.97 -16.71
N VAL A 696 1.68 -4.83 -16.02
CA VAL A 696 0.98 -3.58 -16.39
C VAL A 696 1.41 -3.12 -17.79
N ALA A 697 2.72 -3.09 -18.08
CA ALA A 697 3.23 -2.70 -19.40
C ALA A 697 2.75 -3.64 -20.52
N ARG A 698 2.75 -4.95 -20.29
CA ARG A 698 2.23 -5.94 -21.26
C ARG A 698 0.72 -5.80 -21.46
N SER A 699 -0.02 -5.45 -20.42
CA SER A 699 -1.45 -5.15 -20.53
C SER A 699 -1.71 -3.92 -21.40
N SER A 700 -0.86 -2.89 -21.36
CA SER A 700 -0.99 -1.74 -22.26
C SER A 700 -0.63 -2.04 -23.72
N GLU A 701 0.16 -3.10 -23.99
CA GLU A 701 0.37 -3.65 -25.33
C GLU A 701 -0.73 -4.66 -25.73
N GLU A 702 -1.83 -4.75 -24.98
CA GLU A 702 -2.94 -5.72 -25.16
C GLU A 702 -2.50 -7.19 -25.10
N ASN A 703 -1.28 -7.47 -24.63
CA ASN A 703 -0.78 -8.81 -24.39
C ASN A 703 -1.27 -9.33 -23.02
N TYR A 704 -2.59 -9.50 -22.91
CA TYR A 704 -3.26 -9.83 -21.66
C TYR A 704 -2.80 -11.16 -21.08
N GLN A 705 -2.48 -12.16 -21.91
CA GLN A 705 -2.02 -13.45 -21.43
C GLN A 705 -0.67 -13.35 -20.70
N ALA A 706 0.33 -12.71 -21.30
CA ALA A 706 1.63 -12.52 -20.67
C ALA A 706 1.56 -11.57 -19.46
N ALA A 707 0.62 -10.62 -19.46
CA ALA A 707 0.36 -9.76 -18.32
C ALA A 707 -0.20 -10.53 -17.12
N LEU A 708 -1.17 -11.42 -17.35
CA LEU A 708 -1.73 -12.29 -16.30
C LEU A 708 -0.68 -13.23 -15.71
N GLU A 709 0.22 -13.79 -16.52
CA GLU A 709 1.33 -14.64 -16.06
C GLU A 709 2.27 -13.89 -15.10
N ASP A 710 2.64 -12.66 -15.45
CA ASP A 710 3.47 -11.81 -14.61
C ASP A 710 2.77 -11.44 -13.29
N LEU A 711 1.50 -11.04 -13.35
CA LEU A 711 0.73 -10.68 -12.16
C LEU A 711 0.48 -11.88 -11.25
N ASN A 712 0.27 -13.07 -11.82
CA ASN A 712 0.21 -14.32 -11.04
C ASN A 712 1.54 -14.61 -10.33
N LYS A 713 2.68 -14.37 -11.01
CA LYS A 713 3.99 -14.55 -10.40
C LYS A 713 4.23 -13.52 -9.30
N ALA A 714 3.87 -12.26 -9.51
CA ALA A 714 3.92 -11.22 -8.48
C ALA A 714 3.09 -11.60 -7.24
N LEU A 715 1.85 -12.08 -7.42
CA LEU A 715 0.97 -12.51 -6.33
C LEU A 715 1.42 -13.81 -5.65
N THR A 716 2.14 -14.68 -6.35
CA THR A 716 2.76 -15.87 -5.74
C THR A 716 3.90 -15.46 -4.80
N LEU A 717 4.67 -14.43 -5.20
CA LEU A 717 5.78 -13.89 -4.42
C LEU A 717 5.30 -13.00 -3.26
N GLN A 718 4.22 -12.24 -3.49
CA GLN A 718 3.66 -11.30 -2.53
C GLN A 718 2.11 -11.38 -2.52
N PRO A 719 1.52 -12.30 -1.73
CA PRO A 719 0.06 -12.54 -1.74
C PRO A 719 -0.80 -11.42 -1.15
N ASP A 720 -0.20 -10.48 -0.43
CA ASP A 720 -0.83 -9.32 0.22
C ASP A 720 -0.72 -8.03 -0.61
N ASN A 721 -0.22 -8.11 -1.85
CA ASN A 721 -0.14 -6.96 -2.75
C ASN A 721 -1.52 -6.62 -3.35
N ALA A 722 -2.24 -5.69 -2.72
CA ALA A 722 -3.59 -5.27 -3.16
C ALA A 722 -3.60 -4.77 -4.61
N TYR A 723 -2.59 -4.00 -5.02
CA TYR A 723 -2.54 -3.42 -6.36
C TYR A 723 -2.24 -4.45 -7.46
N ALA A 724 -1.53 -5.54 -7.17
CA ALA A 724 -1.37 -6.64 -8.13
C ALA A 724 -2.72 -7.33 -8.41
N TYR A 725 -3.61 -7.47 -7.41
CA TYR A 725 -4.99 -7.91 -7.64
C TYR A 725 -5.79 -6.88 -8.43
N VAL A 726 -5.65 -5.58 -8.16
CA VAL A 726 -6.32 -4.52 -8.95
C VAL A 726 -5.91 -4.58 -10.42
N ASP A 727 -4.62 -4.67 -10.71
CA ASP A 727 -4.11 -4.70 -12.08
C ASP A 727 -4.57 -5.96 -12.81
N ARG A 728 -4.62 -7.11 -12.12
CA ARG A 728 -5.13 -8.37 -12.69
C ARG A 728 -6.65 -8.34 -12.89
N GLY A 729 -7.39 -7.79 -11.93
CA GLY A 729 -8.83 -7.56 -12.00
C GLY A 729 -9.22 -6.62 -13.14
N MET A 730 -8.43 -5.57 -13.42
CA MET A 730 -8.61 -4.68 -14.58
C MET A 730 -8.49 -5.46 -15.90
N ILE A 731 -7.51 -6.36 -16.02
CA ILE A 731 -7.36 -7.22 -17.20
C ILE A 731 -8.56 -8.15 -17.36
N TYR A 732 -9.03 -8.75 -16.26
CA TYR A 732 -10.24 -9.58 -16.32
C TYR A 732 -11.49 -8.80 -16.73
N ALA A 733 -11.61 -7.53 -16.32
CA ALA A 733 -12.69 -6.66 -16.77
C ALA A 733 -12.61 -6.38 -18.28
N LEU A 734 -11.41 -6.11 -18.81
CA LEU A 734 -11.18 -5.93 -20.26
C LEU A 734 -11.51 -7.20 -21.06
N LEU A 735 -11.22 -8.38 -20.50
CA LEU A 735 -11.56 -9.68 -21.09
C LEU A 735 -13.03 -10.09 -20.89
N GLY A 736 -13.85 -9.28 -20.20
CA GLY A 736 -15.24 -9.60 -19.89
C GLY A 736 -15.45 -10.70 -18.84
N ASN A 737 -14.37 -11.14 -18.16
CA ASN A 737 -14.43 -12.17 -17.12
C ASN A 737 -14.89 -11.58 -15.78
N ARG A 738 -16.21 -11.39 -15.65
CA ARG A 738 -16.84 -10.79 -14.45
C ARG A 738 -16.52 -11.53 -13.16
N LYS A 739 -16.42 -12.87 -13.19
CA LYS A 739 -16.17 -13.66 -11.98
C LYS A 739 -14.79 -13.37 -11.41
N ALA A 740 -13.74 -13.51 -12.23
CA ALA A 740 -12.37 -13.29 -11.78
C ALA A 740 -12.12 -11.81 -11.44
N PHE A 741 -12.75 -10.88 -12.17
CA PHE A 741 -12.79 -9.46 -11.81
C PHE A 741 -13.31 -9.24 -10.38
N THR A 742 -14.46 -9.81 -10.02
CA THR A 742 -15.05 -9.64 -8.69
C THR A 742 -14.16 -10.22 -7.60
N GLU A 743 -13.64 -11.45 -7.79
CA GLU A 743 -12.75 -12.11 -6.83
C GLU A 743 -11.50 -11.27 -6.53
N ASP A 744 -10.85 -10.74 -7.56
CA ASP A 744 -9.62 -9.93 -7.40
C ASP A 744 -9.90 -8.59 -6.73
N PHE A 745 -10.96 -7.88 -7.11
CA PHE A 745 -11.28 -6.60 -6.49
C PHE A 745 -11.81 -6.73 -5.06
N ASP A 746 -12.54 -7.79 -4.74
CA ASP A 746 -12.94 -8.08 -3.35
C ASP A 746 -11.71 -8.42 -2.50
N LYS A 747 -10.76 -9.17 -3.05
CA LYS A 747 -9.48 -9.44 -2.37
C LYS A 747 -8.69 -8.14 -2.16
N ALA A 748 -8.57 -7.28 -3.17
CA ALA A 748 -7.88 -6.00 -3.06
C ALA A 748 -8.51 -5.10 -1.97
N LEU A 749 -9.84 -4.99 -1.94
CA LEU A 749 -10.55 -4.19 -0.94
C LEU A 749 -10.57 -4.84 0.45
N SER A 750 -10.40 -6.17 0.55
CA SER A 750 -10.17 -6.80 1.86
C SER A 750 -8.80 -6.45 2.46
N LEU A 751 -7.80 -6.18 1.62
CA LEU A 751 -6.46 -5.77 2.02
C LEU A 751 -6.41 -4.26 2.31
N GLU A 752 -7.07 -3.45 1.47
CA GLU A 752 -7.11 -1.99 1.57
C GLU A 752 -8.56 -1.44 1.45
N PRO A 753 -9.38 -1.55 2.52
CA PRO A 753 -10.82 -1.26 2.46
C PRO A 753 -11.20 0.21 2.28
N ASP A 754 -10.27 1.13 2.55
CA ASP A 754 -10.48 2.58 2.49
C ASP A 754 -9.72 3.24 1.33
N SER A 755 -9.18 2.45 0.40
CA SER A 755 -8.38 2.99 -0.70
C SER A 755 -9.27 3.58 -1.79
N ALA A 756 -9.37 4.91 -1.82
CA ALA A 756 -10.08 5.64 -2.87
C ALA A 756 -9.60 5.27 -4.28
N SER A 757 -8.30 4.99 -4.44
CA SER A 757 -7.69 4.54 -5.69
C SER A 757 -8.26 3.19 -6.15
N ILE A 758 -8.41 2.22 -5.25
CA ILE A 758 -8.96 0.89 -5.57
C ILE A 758 -10.44 1.00 -5.96
N TYR A 759 -11.24 1.77 -5.21
CA TYR A 759 -12.64 2.02 -5.60
C TYR A 759 -12.72 2.69 -6.98
N ASN A 760 -11.90 3.70 -7.25
CA ASN A 760 -11.85 4.35 -8.56
C ASN A 760 -11.49 3.38 -9.70
N LYS A 761 -10.51 2.49 -9.49
CA LYS A 761 -10.14 1.46 -10.45
C LYS A 761 -11.27 0.44 -10.64
N ARG A 762 -11.92 -0.01 -9.57
CA ARG A 762 -13.07 -0.92 -9.63
C ARG A 762 -14.24 -0.28 -10.36
N GLY A 763 -14.54 0.98 -10.08
CA GLY A 763 -15.59 1.73 -10.77
C GLY A 763 -15.30 1.88 -12.27
N THR A 764 -14.04 2.11 -12.64
CA THR A 764 -13.62 2.12 -14.05
C THR A 764 -13.82 0.75 -14.70
N ALA A 765 -13.41 -0.32 -14.05
CA ALA A 765 -13.60 -1.69 -14.52
C ALA A 765 -15.07 -2.09 -14.63
N ARG A 766 -15.91 -1.71 -13.66
CA ARG A 766 -17.36 -1.93 -13.71
C ARG A 766 -18.01 -1.20 -14.88
N HIS A 767 -17.60 0.04 -15.14
CA HIS A 767 -18.07 0.78 -16.32
C HIS A 767 -17.67 0.10 -17.64
N ILE A 768 -16.43 -0.43 -17.74
CA ILE A 768 -16.00 -1.24 -18.90
C ILE A 768 -16.89 -2.48 -19.06
N LEU A 769 -17.25 -3.11 -17.94
CA LEU A 769 -18.18 -4.22 -17.86
C LEU A 769 -19.67 -3.78 -17.98
N GLN A 770 -19.97 -2.54 -18.34
CA GLN A 770 -21.35 -2.02 -18.46
C GLN A 770 -22.19 -2.13 -17.16
N ASP A 771 -21.54 -2.25 -16.01
CA ASP A 771 -22.15 -2.14 -14.68
C ASP A 771 -22.02 -0.70 -14.17
N ASP A 772 -22.74 0.21 -14.85
CA ASP A 772 -22.67 1.64 -14.54
C ASP A 772 -23.21 1.97 -13.15
N LYS A 773 -24.15 1.18 -12.63
CA LYS A 773 -24.67 1.33 -11.28
C LYS A 773 -23.59 1.06 -10.24
N GLY A 774 -22.90 -0.08 -10.35
CA GLY A 774 -21.78 -0.42 -9.47
C GLY A 774 -20.60 0.54 -9.63
N ALA A 775 -20.39 1.09 -10.83
CA ALA A 775 -19.39 2.14 -11.06
C ALA A 775 -19.69 3.43 -10.29
N ILE A 776 -20.94 3.88 -10.29
CA ILE A 776 -21.39 5.06 -9.53
C ILE A 776 -21.21 4.85 -8.02
N GLU A 777 -21.56 3.66 -7.52
CA GLU A 777 -21.36 3.30 -6.10
C GLU A 777 -19.89 3.39 -5.70
N ASP A 778 -18.99 2.87 -6.53
CA ASP A 778 -17.55 2.89 -6.29
C ASP A 778 -16.95 4.30 -6.36
N TYR A 779 -17.30 5.10 -7.36
CA TYR A 779 -16.82 6.49 -7.40
C TYR A 779 -17.34 7.31 -6.22
N THR A 780 -18.57 7.05 -5.77
CA THR A 780 -19.12 7.67 -4.57
C THR A 780 -18.35 7.27 -3.32
N ALA A 781 -17.93 5.99 -3.21
CA ALA A 781 -17.05 5.55 -2.14
C ALA A 781 -15.67 6.23 -2.22
N ALA A 782 -15.07 6.33 -3.41
CA ALA A 782 -13.79 7.00 -3.61
C ALA A 782 -13.81 8.48 -3.15
N ILE A 783 -14.90 9.20 -3.40
CA ILE A 783 -15.11 10.58 -2.92
C ILE A 783 -15.09 10.65 -1.39
N ARG A 784 -15.71 9.68 -0.70
CA ARG A 784 -15.74 9.65 0.77
C ARG A 784 -14.36 9.44 1.37
N PHE A 785 -13.53 8.61 0.72
CA PHE A 785 -12.21 8.26 1.24
C PHE A 785 -11.11 9.27 0.86
N ALA A 786 -11.29 10.05 -0.21
CA ALA A 786 -10.32 11.07 -0.63
C ALA A 786 -11.00 12.38 -1.05
N PRO A 787 -11.55 13.16 -0.10
CA PRO A 787 -12.31 14.38 -0.41
C PRO A 787 -11.48 15.47 -1.11
N GLU A 788 -10.17 15.52 -0.85
CA GLU A 788 -9.26 16.50 -1.46
C GLU A 788 -9.04 16.26 -2.97
N SER A 789 -9.18 15.01 -3.42
CA SER A 789 -9.06 14.63 -4.84
C SER A 789 -10.42 14.31 -5.48
N ALA A 790 -11.52 14.66 -4.80
CA ALA A 790 -12.87 14.28 -5.21
C ALA A 790 -13.26 14.82 -6.59
N TYR A 791 -12.64 15.90 -7.07
CA TYR A 791 -12.87 16.46 -8.41
C TYR A 791 -12.65 15.43 -9.53
N ILE A 792 -11.68 14.52 -9.38
CA ILE A 792 -11.40 13.45 -10.35
C ILE A 792 -12.57 12.47 -10.41
N TYR A 793 -13.09 12.07 -9.25
CA TYR A 793 -14.18 11.09 -9.15
C TYR A 793 -15.53 11.68 -9.56
N TYR A 794 -15.78 12.96 -9.25
CA TYR A 794 -16.95 13.67 -9.78
C TYR A 794 -16.92 13.77 -11.30
N LYS A 795 -15.75 14.02 -11.91
CA LYS A 795 -15.61 13.96 -13.37
C LYS A 795 -15.95 12.56 -13.90
N LYS A 796 -15.49 11.50 -13.26
CA LYS A 796 -15.82 10.11 -13.63
C LYS A 796 -17.31 9.79 -13.49
N LEU A 797 -17.97 10.26 -12.44
CA LEU A 797 -19.43 10.17 -12.29
C LEU A 797 -20.16 10.90 -13.43
N GLY A 798 -19.69 12.10 -13.79
CA GLY A 798 -20.21 12.85 -14.94
C GLY A 798 -20.08 12.07 -16.25
N ASP A 799 -18.94 11.40 -16.47
CA ASP A 799 -18.72 10.57 -17.66
C ASP A 799 -19.71 9.41 -17.74
N VAL A 800 -19.88 8.66 -16.63
CA VAL A 800 -20.81 7.52 -16.58
C VAL A 800 -22.25 7.99 -16.78
N ARG A 801 -22.67 9.09 -16.14
CA ARG A 801 -24.03 9.64 -16.30
C ARG A 801 -24.28 10.18 -17.71
N THR A 802 -23.26 10.76 -18.34
CA THR A 802 -23.32 11.16 -19.76
C THR A 802 -23.57 9.94 -20.65
N ALA A 803 -22.87 8.82 -20.40
CA ALA A 803 -23.09 7.57 -21.12
C ALA A 803 -24.51 7.01 -20.91
N GLN A 804 -25.06 7.15 -19.69
CA GLN A 804 -26.45 6.81 -19.36
C GLN A 804 -27.49 7.79 -19.93
N LYS A 805 -27.06 8.89 -20.58
CA LYS A 805 -27.91 10.00 -21.06
C LYS A 805 -28.64 10.75 -19.95
N ASP A 806 -28.20 10.62 -18.69
CA ASP A 806 -28.64 11.47 -17.59
C ASP A 806 -27.85 12.78 -17.61
N LEU A 807 -28.16 13.61 -18.60
CA LEU A 807 -27.40 14.81 -18.92
C LEU A 807 -27.46 15.85 -17.80
N GLN A 808 -28.58 15.92 -17.07
CA GLN A 808 -28.73 16.85 -15.95
C GLN A 808 -27.79 16.46 -14.80
N ALA A 809 -27.86 15.20 -14.35
CA ALA A 809 -27.04 14.71 -13.27
C ALA A 809 -25.54 14.65 -13.64
N ALA A 810 -25.22 14.47 -14.93
CA ALA A 810 -23.86 14.60 -15.45
C ALA A 810 -23.34 16.04 -15.33
N SER A 811 -24.14 17.03 -15.77
CA SER A 811 -23.79 18.45 -15.67
C SER A 811 -23.54 18.89 -14.23
N GLU A 812 -24.34 18.39 -13.28
CA GLU A 812 -24.14 18.63 -11.85
C GLU A 812 -22.82 18.07 -11.34
N ASN A 813 -22.47 16.83 -11.71
CA ASN A 813 -21.19 16.25 -11.28
C ASN A 813 -19.98 16.95 -11.89
N TYR A 814 -20.02 17.33 -13.17
CA TYR A 814 -18.93 18.11 -13.74
C TYR A 814 -18.81 19.48 -13.08
N SER A 815 -19.93 20.12 -12.72
CA SER A 815 -19.93 21.39 -12.00
C SER A 815 -19.31 21.27 -10.61
N GLU A 816 -19.54 20.16 -9.91
CA GLU A 816 -18.90 19.89 -8.62
C GLU A 816 -17.40 19.63 -8.77
N ALA A 817 -16.97 18.93 -9.82
CA ALA A 817 -15.55 18.77 -10.13
C ALA A 817 -14.87 20.14 -10.37
N ILE A 818 -15.51 21.03 -11.13
CA ILE A 818 -15.02 22.39 -11.40
C ILE A 818 -15.01 23.24 -10.12
N ARG A 819 -16.04 23.11 -9.26
CA ARG A 819 -16.11 23.83 -7.99
C ARG A 819 -14.94 23.48 -7.06
N LEU A 820 -14.55 22.21 -7.05
CA LEU A 820 -13.45 21.69 -6.24
C LEU A 820 -12.08 22.05 -6.81
N GLU A 821 -11.90 21.93 -8.14
CA GLU A 821 -10.65 22.29 -8.82
C GLU A 821 -10.95 23.14 -10.08
N PRO A 822 -10.95 24.48 -9.96
CA PRO A 822 -11.29 25.40 -11.06
C PRO A 822 -10.33 25.36 -12.24
N ASN A 823 -9.11 24.80 -12.09
CA ASN A 823 -8.15 24.66 -13.18
C ASN A 823 -8.20 23.27 -13.85
N TYR A 824 -9.17 22.42 -13.49
CA TYR A 824 -9.29 21.07 -14.04
C TYR A 824 -10.02 21.05 -15.40
N ALA A 825 -9.27 21.33 -16.47
CA ALA A 825 -9.78 21.37 -17.85
C ALA A 825 -10.67 20.16 -18.27
N PRO A 826 -10.38 18.90 -17.88
CA PRO A 826 -11.22 17.76 -18.27
C PRO A 826 -12.70 17.84 -17.80
N ALA A 827 -12.98 18.51 -16.68
CA ALA A 827 -14.36 18.68 -16.22
C ALA A 827 -15.13 19.71 -17.06
N TYR A 828 -14.46 20.79 -17.49
CA TYR A 828 -15.02 21.75 -18.45
C TYR A 828 -15.31 21.08 -19.80
N VAL A 829 -14.43 20.21 -20.30
CA VAL A 829 -14.68 19.45 -21.53
C VAL A 829 -15.91 18.57 -21.39
N GLY A 830 -16.01 17.81 -20.29
CA GLY A 830 -17.15 16.94 -20.01
C GLY A 830 -18.46 17.72 -19.97
N ARG A 831 -18.49 18.83 -19.21
CA ARG A 831 -19.67 19.68 -19.12
C ARG A 831 -20.00 20.36 -20.45
N GLY A 832 -19.01 20.86 -21.17
CA GLY A 832 -19.20 21.48 -22.48
C GLY A 832 -19.80 20.52 -23.51
N ILE A 833 -19.40 19.24 -23.50
CA ILE A 833 -20.04 18.20 -24.34
C ILE A 833 -21.50 17.99 -23.93
N VAL A 834 -21.78 17.92 -22.62
CA VAL A 834 -23.16 17.80 -22.11
C VAL A 834 -24.00 19.02 -22.49
N GLN A 835 -23.46 20.24 -22.40
CA GLN A 835 -24.14 21.47 -22.83
C GLN A 835 -24.44 21.44 -24.33
N ALA A 836 -23.51 20.96 -25.16
CA ALA A 836 -23.73 20.76 -26.59
C ALA A 836 -24.85 19.74 -26.87
N MET A 837 -24.89 18.62 -26.13
CA MET A 837 -25.98 17.63 -26.24
C MET A 837 -27.35 18.21 -25.82
N LEU A 838 -27.37 19.14 -24.87
CA LEU A 838 -28.56 19.85 -24.43
C LEU A 838 -28.96 21.01 -25.37
N GLY A 839 -28.13 21.34 -26.37
CA GLY A 839 -28.33 22.49 -27.25
C GLY A 839 -28.03 23.85 -26.61
N ASN A 840 -27.40 23.88 -25.43
CA ASN A 840 -27.02 25.10 -24.74
C ASN A 840 -25.70 25.65 -25.32
N GLN A 841 -25.83 26.47 -26.37
CA GLN A 841 -24.68 27.04 -27.08
C GLN A 841 -23.85 27.99 -26.21
N GLN A 842 -24.47 28.72 -25.27
CA GLN A 842 -23.77 29.61 -24.37
C GLN A 842 -22.87 28.81 -23.41
N GLY A 843 -23.44 27.82 -22.70
CA GLY A 843 -22.68 26.98 -21.76
C GLY A 843 -21.56 26.18 -22.45
N PHE A 844 -21.82 25.67 -23.67
CA PHE A 844 -20.79 25.04 -24.50
C PHE A 844 -19.60 25.99 -24.75
N THR A 845 -19.87 27.24 -25.16
CA THR A 845 -18.84 28.22 -25.50
C THR A 845 -18.02 28.58 -24.28
N GLU A 846 -18.66 28.90 -23.15
CA GLU A 846 -18.00 29.26 -21.89
C GLU A 846 -17.05 28.15 -21.39
N ASP A 847 -17.51 26.90 -21.41
CA ASP A 847 -16.74 25.77 -20.92
C ASP A 847 -15.53 25.46 -21.82
N PHE A 848 -15.72 25.44 -23.14
CA PHE A 848 -14.62 25.14 -24.06
C PHE A 848 -13.62 26.28 -24.20
N ASP A 849 -14.03 27.55 -24.14
CA ASP A 849 -13.11 28.68 -24.11
C ASP A 849 -12.26 28.66 -22.84
N THR A 850 -12.85 28.27 -21.71
CA THR A 850 -12.11 28.07 -20.46
C THR A 850 -11.12 26.92 -20.58
N ALA A 851 -11.54 25.76 -21.09
CA ALA A 851 -10.66 24.61 -21.27
C ALA A 851 -9.46 24.93 -22.19
N VAL A 852 -9.70 25.61 -23.31
CA VAL A 852 -8.65 26.03 -24.25
C VAL A 852 -7.72 27.07 -23.62
N ARG A 853 -8.24 28.02 -22.84
CA ARG A 853 -7.42 28.98 -22.09
C ARG A 853 -6.49 28.29 -21.07
N LEU A 854 -6.96 27.22 -20.42
CA LEU A 854 -6.18 26.45 -19.46
C LEU A 854 -5.07 25.62 -20.14
N GLN A 855 -5.33 25.05 -21.32
CA GLN A 855 -4.39 24.16 -22.02
C GLN A 855 -4.39 24.40 -23.55
N PRO A 856 -3.83 25.51 -24.04
CA PRO A 856 -3.95 25.92 -25.44
C PRO A 856 -3.24 25.00 -26.44
N GLU A 857 -2.27 24.21 -25.99
CA GLU A 857 -1.49 23.27 -26.81
C GLU A 857 -1.99 21.82 -26.74
N ASN A 858 -3.12 21.56 -26.07
CA ASN A 858 -3.67 20.21 -25.94
C ASN A 858 -4.57 19.85 -27.14
N ALA A 859 -4.04 19.05 -28.08
CA ALA A 859 -4.76 18.61 -29.28
C ALA A 859 -6.10 17.91 -29.00
N TRP A 860 -6.21 17.17 -27.89
CA TRP A 860 -7.45 16.48 -27.52
C TRP A 860 -8.59 17.45 -27.22
N LEU A 861 -8.30 18.61 -26.61
CA LEU A 861 -9.32 19.62 -26.32
C LEU A 861 -9.98 20.13 -27.60
N TYR A 862 -9.19 20.44 -28.63
CA TYR A 862 -9.73 20.85 -29.93
C TYR A 862 -10.51 19.72 -30.57
N SER A 863 -10.04 18.46 -30.50
CA SER A 863 -10.81 17.31 -31.01
C SER A 863 -12.16 17.17 -30.30
N TYR A 864 -12.23 17.32 -28.97
CA TYR A 864 -13.48 17.26 -28.22
C TYR A 864 -14.39 18.46 -28.50
N ARG A 865 -13.82 19.66 -28.67
CA ARG A 865 -14.57 20.86 -29.06
C ARG A 865 -15.15 20.72 -30.45
N GLY A 866 -14.36 20.22 -31.41
CA GLY A 866 -14.82 19.95 -32.77
C GLY A 866 -15.95 18.93 -32.79
N TYR A 867 -15.88 17.90 -31.94
CA TYR A 867 -16.96 16.93 -31.77
C TYR A 867 -18.23 17.58 -31.19
N ALA A 868 -18.10 18.37 -30.12
CA ALA A 868 -19.23 19.08 -29.52
C ALA A 868 -19.84 20.11 -30.48
N ARG A 869 -19.05 20.81 -31.30
CA ARG A 869 -19.54 21.70 -32.39
C ARG A 869 -20.31 20.93 -33.45
N PHE A 870 -19.83 19.74 -33.82
CA PHE A 870 -20.55 18.85 -34.73
C PHE A 870 -21.92 18.44 -34.17
N LEU A 871 -22.03 18.16 -32.86
CA LEU A 871 -23.33 17.91 -32.20
C LEU A 871 -24.27 19.11 -32.28
N LEU A 872 -23.72 20.33 -32.13
CA LEU A 872 -24.43 21.61 -32.29
C LEU A 872 -24.72 21.98 -33.75
N LYS A 873 -24.33 21.14 -34.73
CA LYS A 873 -24.40 21.41 -36.17
C LYS A 873 -23.53 22.58 -36.66
N ASP A 874 -22.58 23.05 -35.84
CA ASP A 874 -21.49 23.94 -36.27
C ASP A 874 -20.35 23.12 -36.92
N ASN A 875 -20.62 22.59 -38.10
CA ASN A 875 -19.66 21.76 -38.81
C ASN A 875 -18.43 22.56 -39.29
N LYS A 876 -18.55 23.88 -39.51
CA LYS A 876 -17.43 24.72 -39.95
C LYS A 876 -16.43 24.92 -38.82
N GLY A 877 -16.90 25.32 -37.63
CA GLY A 877 -16.05 25.43 -36.45
C GLY A 877 -15.46 24.08 -36.03
N GLY A 878 -16.19 22.98 -36.25
CA GLY A 878 -15.65 21.63 -36.05
C GLY A 878 -14.45 21.30 -36.93
N ILE A 879 -14.53 21.61 -38.23
CA ILE A 879 -13.43 21.42 -39.18
C ILE A 879 -12.18 22.23 -38.78
N GLU A 880 -12.35 23.48 -38.35
CA GLU A 880 -11.26 24.33 -37.87
C GLU A 880 -10.56 23.73 -36.66
N ASP A 881 -11.34 23.21 -35.70
CA ASP A 881 -10.81 22.56 -34.51
C ASP A 881 -10.04 21.28 -34.83
N TYR A 882 -10.53 20.45 -35.75
CA TYR A 882 -9.79 19.25 -36.18
C TYR A 882 -8.50 19.61 -36.92
N ASN A 883 -8.48 20.70 -37.70
CA ASN A 883 -7.25 21.21 -38.32
C ASN A 883 -6.23 21.63 -37.26
N LYS A 884 -6.67 22.33 -36.22
CA LYS A 884 -5.81 22.72 -35.10
C LYS A 884 -5.31 21.48 -34.35
N ALA A 885 -6.17 20.50 -34.05
CA ALA A 885 -5.79 19.24 -33.43
C ALA A 885 -4.72 18.49 -34.23
N MET A 886 -4.87 18.38 -35.57
CA MET A 886 -3.86 17.79 -36.45
C MET A 886 -2.52 18.53 -36.42
N SER A 887 -2.54 19.87 -36.36
CA SER A 887 -1.30 20.66 -36.27
C SER A 887 -0.55 20.47 -34.97
N LEU A 888 -1.27 20.24 -33.87
CA LEU A 888 -0.71 20.06 -32.53
C LEU A 888 -0.23 18.63 -32.29
N PHE A 889 -0.93 17.63 -32.84
CA PHE A 889 -0.59 16.22 -32.66
C PHE A 889 -0.71 15.39 -33.95
N PRO A 890 0.28 15.50 -34.86
CA PRO A 890 0.22 14.88 -36.17
C PRO A 890 0.11 13.34 -36.14
N GLN A 891 0.56 12.68 -35.08
CA GLN A 891 0.57 11.21 -34.94
C GLN A 891 -0.84 10.60 -34.94
N LEU A 892 -1.86 11.35 -34.50
CA LEU A 892 -3.27 10.92 -34.53
C LEU A 892 -4.07 11.51 -35.68
N SER A 893 -3.41 12.08 -36.70
CA SER A 893 -4.10 12.70 -37.83
C SER A 893 -5.09 11.76 -38.53
N HIS A 894 -4.83 10.45 -38.55
CA HIS A 894 -5.77 9.47 -39.11
C HIS A 894 -7.17 9.51 -38.44
N LEU A 895 -7.24 9.76 -37.13
CA LEU A 895 -8.51 9.94 -36.41
C LEU A 895 -9.16 11.29 -36.76
N TYR A 896 -8.36 12.36 -36.74
CA TYR A 896 -8.84 13.71 -36.97
C TYR A 896 -9.34 13.91 -38.41
N TYR A 897 -8.73 13.26 -39.40
CA TYR A 897 -9.24 13.20 -40.78
C TYR A 897 -10.61 12.52 -40.83
N VAL A 898 -10.83 11.41 -40.12
CA VAL A 898 -12.17 10.78 -40.08
C VAL A 898 -13.19 11.74 -39.46
N PHE A 899 -12.86 12.42 -38.35
CA PHE A 899 -13.78 13.36 -37.73
C PHE A 899 -14.09 14.57 -38.60
N ARG A 900 -13.07 15.12 -39.29
CA ARG A 900 -13.24 16.21 -40.26
C ARG A 900 -14.06 15.78 -41.48
N GLY A 901 -13.82 14.56 -41.97
CA GLY A 901 -14.59 13.93 -43.04
C GLY A 901 -16.07 13.79 -42.68
N ASN A 902 -16.38 13.37 -41.45
CA ASN A 902 -17.76 13.31 -40.95
C ASN A 902 -18.42 14.71 -40.95
N SER A 903 -17.71 15.75 -40.51
CA SER A 903 -18.22 17.14 -40.53
C SER A 903 -18.44 17.65 -41.96
N ARG A 904 -17.57 17.29 -42.92
CA ARG A 904 -17.74 17.63 -44.35
C ARG A 904 -18.92 16.89 -44.98
N GLN A 905 -19.08 15.62 -44.65
CA GLN A 905 -20.22 14.80 -45.08
C GLN A 905 -21.55 15.43 -44.64
N GLU A 906 -21.66 15.91 -43.39
CA GLU A 906 -22.85 16.64 -42.93
C GLU A 906 -23.07 17.97 -43.64
N GLN A 907 -22.01 18.63 -44.10
CA GLN A 907 -22.10 19.81 -44.97
C GLN A 907 -22.43 19.46 -46.42
N LYS A 908 -22.58 18.17 -46.76
CA LYS A 908 -22.72 17.63 -48.11
C LYS A 908 -21.50 17.90 -49.01
N ASP A 909 -20.34 18.18 -48.42
CA ASP A 909 -19.05 18.19 -49.11
C ASP A 909 -18.51 16.75 -49.20
N TYR A 910 -19.15 15.95 -50.07
CA TYR A 910 -18.85 14.52 -50.21
C TYR A 910 -17.44 14.28 -50.77
N GLN A 911 -17.00 15.09 -51.73
CA GLN A 911 -15.66 14.99 -52.30
C GLN A 911 -14.59 15.32 -51.25
N GLY A 912 -14.79 16.37 -50.45
CA GLY A 912 -13.91 16.70 -49.33
C GLY A 912 -13.92 15.65 -48.22
N ALA A 913 -15.06 14.99 -47.96
CA ALA A 913 -15.14 13.89 -47.01
C ALA A 913 -14.38 12.64 -47.51
N ILE A 914 -14.54 12.26 -48.78
CA ILE A 914 -13.80 11.15 -49.40
C ILE A 914 -12.29 11.42 -49.36
N ALA A 915 -11.85 12.65 -49.65
CA ALA A 915 -10.45 13.03 -49.57
C ALA A 915 -9.89 12.84 -48.15
N ASP A 916 -10.65 13.21 -47.11
CA ASP A 916 -10.23 13.03 -45.72
C ASP A 916 -10.14 11.55 -45.35
N TYR A 917 -11.11 10.72 -45.73
CA TYR A 917 -11.03 9.29 -45.47
C TYR A 917 -9.88 8.61 -46.22
N ASN A 918 -9.53 9.09 -47.41
CA ASN A 918 -8.34 8.62 -48.13
C ASN A 918 -7.06 8.91 -47.35
N GLU A 919 -6.91 10.11 -46.79
CA GLU A 919 -5.75 10.44 -45.95
C GLU A 919 -5.72 9.60 -44.66
N ALA A 920 -6.88 9.38 -44.03
CA ALA A 920 -6.98 8.50 -42.88
C ALA A 920 -6.51 7.07 -43.20
N ILE A 921 -6.93 6.51 -44.34
CA ILE A 921 -6.52 5.19 -44.82
C ILE A 921 -5.04 5.18 -45.21
N ARG A 922 -4.53 6.24 -45.84
CA ARG A 922 -3.11 6.35 -46.20
C ARG A 922 -2.22 6.33 -44.97
N LEU A 923 -2.63 7.01 -43.90
CA LEU A 923 -1.92 7.04 -42.62
C LEU A 923 -2.07 5.75 -41.83
N LYS A 924 -3.25 5.12 -41.89
CA LYS A 924 -3.55 3.87 -41.19
C LYS A 924 -4.34 2.91 -42.10
N PRO A 925 -3.63 2.07 -42.89
CA PRO A 925 -4.26 1.20 -43.90
C PRO A 925 -5.20 0.13 -43.36
N ASP A 926 -5.07 -0.23 -42.08
CA ASP A 926 -5.92 -1.20 -41.37
C ASP A 926 -7.09 -0.54 -40.62
N PHE A 927 -7.37 0.75 -40.88
CA PHE A 927 -8.42 1.48 -40.17
C PHE A 927 -9.82 1.22 -40.73
N ALA A 928 -10.45 0.11 -40.32
CA ALA A 928 -11.77 -0.32 -40.79
C ALA A 928 -12.87 0.77 -40.79
N LEU A 929 -12.86 1.67 -39.80
CA LEU A 929 -13.83 2.76 -39.70
C LEU A 929 -13.75 3.75 -40.88
N ALA A 930 -12.53 4.06 -41.34
CA ALA A 930 -12.34 4.98 -42.46
C ALA A 930 -12.87 4.38 -43.78
N TYR A 931 -12.67 3.08 -44.00
CA TYR A 931 -13.29 2.38 -45.14
C TYR A 931 -14.81 2.39 -45.06
N ASN A 932 -15.39 2.04 -43.90
CA ASN A 932 -16.84 2.09 -43.72
C ASN A 932 -17.41 3.49 -43.99
N ASN A 933 -16.79 4.54 -43.46
CA ASN A 933 -17.30 5.91 -43.64
C ASN A 933 -17.11 6.41 -45.08
N ARG A 934 -16.03 6.01 -45.77
CA ARG A 934 -15.84 6.31 -47.19
C ARG A 934 -16.87 5.61 -48.08
N GLY A 935 -17.15 4.33 -47.82
CA GLY A 935 -18.23 3.60 -48.48
C GLY A 935 -19.59 4.24 -48.25
N LEU A 936 -19.86 4.71 -47.03
CA LEU A 936 -21.10 5.40 -46.68
C LEU A 936 -21.29 6.70 -47.47
N VAL A 937 -20.25 7.51 -47.60
CA VAL A 937 -20.30 8.77 -48.38
C VAL A 937 -20.54 8.50 -49.86
N ARG A 938 -19.91 7.47 -50.43
CA ARG A 938 -20.12 7.07 -51.84
C ARG A 938 -21.58 6.71 -52.13
N VAL A 939 -22.26 6.05 -51.19
CA VAL A 939 -23.71 5.75 -51.30
C VAL A 939 -24.56 7.02 -51.22
N GLN A 940 -24.20 7.95 -50.32
CA GLN A 940 -24.96 9.18 -50.09
C GLN A 940 -24.88 10.20 -51.22
N GLU A 941 -23.71 10.34 -51.84
CA GLU A 941 -23.49 11.25 -52.95
C GLU A 941 -24.48 11.01 -54.11
N GLN A 942 -24.85 9.75 -54.35
CA GLN A 942 -25.72 9.36 -55.46
C GLN A 942 -27.21 9.33 -55.11
N GLY A 943 -27.59 8.99 -53.86
CA GLY A 943 -29.00 8.95 -53.44
C GLY A 943 -29.74 10.30 -53.54
N LEU A 944 -29.02 11.42 -53.59
CA LEU A 944 -29.56 12.77 -53.77
C LEU A 944 -29.73 13.19 -55.24
N ALA A 945 -29.13 12.47 -56.20
CA ALA A 945 -29.27 12.78 -57.62
C ALA A 945 -30.65 12.40 -58.21
N GLY A 946 -31.43 11.56 -57.50
CA GLY A 946 -32.76 11.09 -57.92
C GLY A 946 -33.95 11.55 -57.05
N ALA A 947 -33.74 12.25 -55.93
CA ALA A 947 -34.81 12.56 -54.98
C ALA A 947 -35.30 14.01 -55.10
N SER A 948 -36.40 14.23 -55.81
CA SER A 948 -37.09 15.53 -55.89
C SER A 948 -38.14 15.70 -54.78
N THR A 949 -37.80 15.54 -53.50
CA THR A 949 -38.51 16.19 -52.38
C THR A 949 -37.78 15.94 -51.03
N PRO A 950 -37.60 16.97 -50.19
CA PRO A 950 -36.89 16.83 -48.92
C PRO A 950 -37.83 16.34 -47.82
N THR A 951 -37.78 15.06 -47.45
CA THR A 951 -38.47 14.58 -46.25
C THR A 951 -37.62 14.90 -45.00
N LYS A 952 -38.14 15.81 -44.16
CA LYS A 952 -37.61 16.13 -42.83
C LYS A 952 -37.71 14.92 -41.89
N GLN A 953 -36.69 14.06 -41.84
CA GLN A 953 -36.48 13.16 -40.70
C GLN A 953 -34.99 13.12 -40.33
N SER A 954 -34.73 13.36 -39.06
CA SER A 954 -33.44 13.80 -38.51
C SER A 954 -32.37 12.71 -38.54
N ILE A 955 -31.24 13.03 -39.17
CA ILE A 955 -29.97 12.31 -39.08
C ILE A 955 -29.37 12.57 -37.70
N ARG A 956 -29.42 11.57 -36.79
CA ARG A 956 -28.71 11.62 -35.51
C ARG A 956 -27.36 10.92 -35.65
N LEU A 957 -26.32 11.72 -35.89
CA LEU A 957 -24.93 11.29 -35.75
C LEU A 957 -24.52 11.37 -34.29
N ASN A 958 -24.36 10.22 -33.64
CA ASN A 958 -23.64 10.12 -32.38
C ASN A 958 -22.27 9.54 -32.72
N ALA A 959 -21.16 10.24 -32.46
CA ALA A 959 -19.83 9.85 -32.95
C ALA A 959 -19.29 8.52 -32.37
N ASN A 960 -20.00 7.89 -31.43
CA ASN A 960 -19.66 6.57 -30.88
C ASN A 960 -20.50 5.42 -31.46
N ILE A 961 -21.39 5.66 -32.43
CA ILE A 961 -22.12 4.63 -33.17
C ILE A 961 -22.00 4.94 -34.67
N PRO A 962 -21.40 4.07 -35.50
CA PRO A 962 -21.42 4.24 -36.95
C PRO A 962 -22.86 4.38 -37.47
N THR A 963 -23.05 5.35 -38.34
CA THR A 963 -24.36 5.79 -38.82
C THR A 963 -25.09 4.71 -39.60
N VAL A 964 -26.39 4.58 -39.34
CA VAL A 964 -27.33 3.81 -40.16
C VAL A 964 -27.96 4.77 -41.17
N LEU A 965 -27.92 4.43 -42.45
CA LEU A 965 -28.65 5.13 -43.51
C LEU A 965 -30.12 4.69 -43.52
N TYR A 966 -31.03 5.66 -43.54
CA TYR A 966 -32.43 5.47 -43.91
C TYR A 966 -32.69 6.25 -45.20
N LEU A 967 -33.08 5.56 -46.26
CA LEU A 967 -33.47 6.16 -47.54
C LEU A 967 -34.73 5.44 -48.04
N SER A 968 -35.73 6.21 -48.47
CA SER A 968 -37.00 5.67 -48.98
C SER A 968 -36.85 5.08 -50.38
N PRO A 969 -37.71 4.11 -50.79
CA PRO A 969 -37.55 3.34 -52.03
C PRO A 969 -37.99 4.06 -53.32
N GLU A 970 -37.96 5.39 -53.39
CA GLU A 970 -38.46 6.11 -54.57
C GLU A 970 -37.36 6.43 -55.59
N SER A 971 -37.40 5.63 -56.67
CA SER A 971 -36.86 5.81 -58.02
C SER A 971 -35.43 6.36 -58.15
N VAL A 972 -34.43 5.47 -58.07
CA VAL A 972 -33.11 5.71 -58.68
C VAL A 972 -33.12 5.12 -60.10
N GLU A 973 -33.05 5.98 -61.12
CA GLU A 973 -32.86 5.57 -62.51
C GLU A 973 -31.43 5.05 -62.70
N LYS A 974 -31.28 3.90 -63.37
CA LYS A 974 -29.99 3.23 -63.55
C LYS A 974 -29.17 3.94 -64.63
N THR A 975 -28.08 4.60 -64.26
CA THR A 975 -27.07 5.09 -65.19
C THR A 975 -25.79 4.26 -65.06
N GLN A 976 -24.97 4.22 -66.10
CA GLN A 976 -23.72 3.43 -66.10
C GLN A 976 -22.70 3.98 -65.08
N GLU A 977 -22.81 5.27 -64.74
CA GLU A 977 -22.01 5.94 -63.70
C GLU A 977 -22.47 5.58 -62.29
N THR A 978 -23.78 5.48 -62.02
CA THR A 978 -24.27 5.10 -60.68
C THR A 978 -23.90 3.66 -60.32
N GLN A 979 -23.84 2.76 -61.29
CA GLN A 979 -23.41 1.37 -61.08
C GLN A 979 -21.93 1.26 -60.64
N LYS A 980 -21.05 2.13 -61.16
CA LYS A 980 -19.60 2.08 -60.88
C LYS A 980 -19.24 2.55 -59.46
N ASP A 981 -20.08 3.36 -58.83
CA ASP A 981 -19.80 3.91 -57.50
C ASP A 981 -20.39 3.08 -56.35
N TYR A 982 -21.48 2.34 -56.57
CA TYR A 982 -21.95 1.31 -55.62
C TYR A 982 -20.95 0.14 -55.50
N GLU A 983 -20.34 -0.29 -56.60
CA GLU A 983 -19.27 -1.29 -56.59
C GLU A 983 -18.09 -0.84 -55.71
N LYS A 984 -17.69 0.44 -55.81
CA LYS A 984 -16.65 1.03 -54.96
C LYS A 984 -17.06 1.12 -53.49
N ALA A 985 -18.34 1.38 -53.19
CA ALA A 985 -18.83 1.40 -51.82
C ALA A 985 -18.84 -0.01 -51.21
N ILE A 986 -19.30 -1.02 -51.97
CA ILE A 986 -19.29 -2.43 -51.56
C ILE A 986 -17.86 -2.92 -51.32
N ALA A 987 -16.90 -2.51 -52.16
CA ALA A 987 -15.48 -2.80 -51.96
C ALA A 987 -14.97 -2.24 -50.62
N ASP A 988 -15.28 -0.97 -50.32
CA ASP A 988 -14.90 -0.34 -49.05
C ASP A 988 -15.51 -1.05 -47.85
N PHE A 989 -16.81 -1.37 -47.86
CA PHE A 989 -17.43 -2.10 -46.75
C PHE A 989 -16.86 -3.52 -46.61
N THR A 990 -16.55 -4.17 -47.73
CA THR A 990 -15.94 -5.50 -47.72
C THR A 990 -14.55 -5.47 -47.09
N GLU A 991 -13.75 -4.45 -47.38
CA GLU A 991 -12.46 -4.26 -46.74
C GLU A 991 -12.61 -3.94 -45.24
N ALA A 992 -13.58 -3.09 -44.87
CA ALA A 992 -13.90 -2.82 -43.47
C ALA A 992 -14.27 -4.11 -42.70
N ILE A 993 -15.06 -5.01 -43.32
CA ILE A 993 -15.43 -6.32 -42.76
C ILE A 993 -14.23 -7.27 -42.70
N ARG A 994 -13.37 -7.26 -43.73
CA ARG A 994 -12.15 -8.08 -43.74
C ARG A 994 -11.21 -7.70 -42.60
N LEU A 995 -11.04 -6.41 -42.37
CA LEU A 995 -10.22 -5.85 -41.29
C LEU A 995 -10.88 -6.06 -39.91
N LYS A 996 -12.20 -5.97 -39.84
CA LYS A 996 -12.97 -6.11 -38.60
C LYS A 996 -14.22 -7.01 -38.83
N PRO A 997 -14.09 -8.34 -38.69
CA PRO A 997 -15.17 -9.29 -39.00
C PRO A 997 -16.42 -9.20 -38.12
N ASP A 998 -16.33 -8.58 -36.94
CA ASP A 998 -17.43 -8.31 -36.02
C ASP A 998 -18.06 -6.92 -36.23
N PHE A 999 -17.71 -6.21 -37.31
CA PHE A 999 -18.20 -4.85 -37.58
C PHE A 999 -19.63 -4.83 -38.11
N ALA A 1000 -20.61 -5.03 -37.23
CA ALA A 1000 -22.05 -5.14 -37.56
C ALA A 1000 -22.57 -4.04 -38.53
N LEU A 1001 -22.09 -2.80 -38.35
CA LEU A 1001 -22.54 -1.67 -39.16
C LEU A 1001 -21.96 -1.68 -40.58
N ALA A 1002 -20.76 -2.24 -40.79
CA ALA A 1002 -20.23 -2.43 -42.13
C ALA A 1002 -21.03 -3.50 -42.90
N TYR A 1003 -21.49 -4.56 -42.22
CA TYR A 1003 -22.45 -5.50 -42.82
C TYR A 1003 -23.76 -4.82 -43.19
N HIS A 1004 -24.36 -4.08 -42.24
CA HIS A 1004 -25.58 -3.33 -42.52
C HIS A 1004 -25.43 -2.41 -43.75
N ASN A 1005 -24.36 -1.61 -43.78
CA ASN A 1005 -24.15 -0.63 -44.84
C ASN A 1005 -23.81 -1.29 -46.19
N ARG A 1006 -23.08 -2.42 -46.19
CA ARG A 1006 -22.88 -3.23 -47.40
C ARG A 1006 -24.19 -3.82 -47.91
N GLY A 1007 -25.03 -4.30 -47.00
CA GLY A 1007 -26.34 -4.83 -47.34
C GLY A 1007 -27.22 -3.78 -48.02
N LEU A 1008 -27.18 -2.55 -47.53
CA LEU A 1008 -27.87 -1.42 -48.16
C LEU A 1008 -27.32 -1.11 -49.57
N ALA A 1009 -26.00 -1.07 -49.73
CA ALA A 1009 -25.39 -0.83 -51.05
C ALA A 1009 -25.74 -1.94 -52.06
N ARG A 1010 -25.70 -3.21 -51.64
CA ARG A 1010 -26.11 -4.36 -52.45
C ARG A 1010 -27.59 -4.32 -52.84
N TRP A 1011 -28.45 -3.86 -51.92
CA TRP A 1011 -29.87 -3.68 -52.21
C TRP A 1011 -30.09 -2.64 -53.32
N TYR A 1012 -29.34 -1.53 -53.32
CA TYR A 1012 -29.36 -0.54 -54.42
C TYR A 1012 -28.84 -1.09 -55.75
N GLU A 1013 -27.87 -2.01 -55.72
CA GLU A 1013 -27.43 -2.76 -56.91
C GLU A 1013 -28.41 -3.85 -57.36
N LYS A 1014 -29.54 -4.01 -56.65
CA LYS A 1014 -30.54 -5.07 -56.84
C LYS A 1014 -30.02 -6.49 -56.53
N ASP A 1015 -28.91 -6.60 -55.81
CA ASP A 1015 -28.47 -7.85 -55.18
C ASP A 1015 -29.24 -8.08 -53.86
N ASN A 1016 -30.54 -8.37 -54.00
CA ASN A 1016 -31.44 -8.58 -52.86
C ASN A 1016 -31.00 -9.78 -51.99
N LYS A 1017 -30.35 -10.78 -52.60
CA LYS A 1017 -29.88 -11.97 -51.88
C LYS A 1017 -28.68 -11.64 -51.00
N GLY A 1018 -27.66 -10.99 -51.55
CA GLY A 1018 -26.49 -10.56 -50.79
C GLY A 1018 -26.82 -9.51 -49.75
N ALA A 1019 -27.78 -8.61 -50.04
CA ALA A 1019 -28.29 -7.65 -49.08
C ALA A 1019 -28.90 -8.31 -47.83
N MET A 1020 -29.76 -9.31 -48.04
CA MET A 1020 -30.39 -10.05 -46.94
C MET A 1020 -29.38 -10.82 -46.08
N GLU A 1021 -28.37 -11.43 -46.68
CA GLU A 1021 -27.30 -12.13 -45.96
C GLU A 1021 -26.53 -11.17 -45.04
N ASP A 1022 -26.20 -9.99 -45.55
CA ASP A 1022 -25.51 -8.94 -44.80
C ASP A 1022 -26.36 -8.39 -43.64
N PHE A 1023 -27.65 -8.13 -43.86
CA PHE A 1023 -28.53 -7.67 -42.77
C PHE A 1023 -28.70 -8.73 -41.68
N LYS A 1024 -28.82 -10.01 -42.04
CA LYS A 1024 -28.86 -11.11 -41.06
C LYS A 1024 -27.58 -11.19 -40.23
N GLN A 1025 -26.42 -11.00 -40.87
CA GLN A 1025 -25.15 -10.99 -40.16
C GLN A 1025 -25.03 -9.76 -39.25
N ALA A 1026 -25.49 -8.58 -39.69
CA ALA A 1026 -25.55 -7.39 -38.87
C ALA A 1026 -26.45 -7.60 -37.63
N ILE A 1027 -27.63 -8.20 -37.80
CA ILE A 1027 -28.55 -8.57 -36.71
C ILE A 1027 -27.90 -9.57 -35.75
N ARG A 1028 -27.21 -10.58 -36.28
CA ARG A 1028 -26.52 -11.60 -35.47
C ARG A 1028 -25.43 -10.97 -34.59
N LEU A 1029 -24.67 -10.04 -35.16
CA LEU A 1029 -23.59 -9.34 -34.45
C LEU A 1029 -24.14 -8.27 -33.50
N LYS A 1030 -25.25 -7.63 -33.85
CA LYS A 1030 -25.88 -6.56 -33.07
C LYS A 1030 -27.42 -6.72 -33.08
N PRO A 1031 -27.97 -7.53 -32.15
CA PRO A 1031 -29.40 -7.87 -32.13
C PRO A 1031 -30.35 -6.69 -31.85
N ASP A 1032 -29.84 -5.58 -31.32
CA ASP A 1032 -30.57 -4.34 -31.04
C ASP A 1032 -30.55 -3.33 -32.22
N LEU A 1033 -29.94 -3.69 -33.35
CA LEU A 1033 -29.89 -2.86 -34.56
C LEU A 1033 -31.23 -2.92 -35.31
N ALA A 1034 -32.23 -2.17 -34.81
CA ALA A 1034 -33.62 -2.18 -35.30
C ALA A 1034 -33.73 -1.95 -36.82
N GLU A 1035 -32.87 -1.12 -37.39
CA GLU A 1035 -32.90 -0.77 -38.80
C GLU A 1035 -32.45 -1.92 -39.72
N ALA A 1036 -31.57 -2.80 -39.22
CA ALA A 1036 -31.20 -4.00 -39.96
C ALA A 1036 -32.40 -4.95 -40.13
N TYR A 1037 -33.30 -5.04 -39.13
CA TYR A 1037 -34.53 -5.83 -39.26
C TYR A 1037 -35.50 -5.23 -40.28
N ASN A 1038 -35.68 -3.90 -40.27
CA ASN A 1038 -36.53 -3.22 -41.25
C ASN A 1038 -36.02 -3.41 -42.68
N ASN A 1039 -34.71 -3.20 -42.90
CA ASN A 1039 -34.11 -3.30 -44.22
C ASN A 1039 -34.07 -4.76 -44.72
N GLU A 1040 -33.91 -5.74 -43.81
CA GLU A 1040 -34.01 -7.16 -44.14
C GLU A 1040 -35.43 -7.53 -44.60
N ALA A 1041 -36.45 -7.02 -43.92
CA ALA A 1041 -37.85 -7.23 -44.31
C ALA A 1041 -38.15 -6.62 -45.69
N PHE A 1042 -37.63 -5.42 -45.99
CA PHE A 1042 -37.76 -4.81 -47.32
C PHE A 1042 -37.04 -5.64 -48.40
N ALA A 1043 -35.78 -6.04 -48.17
CA ALA A 1043 -35.03 -6.86 -49.12
C ALA A 1043 -35.75 -8.19 -49.46
N ARG A 1044 -36.42 -8.81 -48.47
CA ARG A 1044 -37.26 -10.00 -48.68
C ARG A 1044 -38.50 -9.73 -49.53
N LEU A 1045 -39.14 -8.57 -49.35
CA LEU A 1045 -40.37 -8.19 -50.05
C LEU A 1045 -40.10 -7.98 -51.55
N PHE A 1046 -38.99 -7.34 -51.89
CA PHE A 1046 -38.54 -7.09 -53.27
C PHE A 1046 -37.82 -8.27 -53.94
N GLN A 1047 -37.57 -9.37 -53.22
CA GLN A 1047 -37.07 -10.62 -53.82
C GLN A 1047 -38.22 -11.51 -54.36
N LYS A 1048 -39.45 -11.32 -53.85
CA LYS A 1048 -40.63 -12.12 -54.23
C LYS A 1048 -41.43 -11.54 -55.40
N ASN A 1049 -41.18 -10.28 -55.75
CA ASN A 1049 -41.67 -9.59 -56.95
C ASN A 1049 -40.52 -9.49 -57.95
#